data_AF-A0A2B5WWH4-F1
#
_entry.id   AF-A0A2B5WWH4-F1
#
_cell.length_a   1.000
_cell.length_b   1.000
_cell.length_c   1.000
_cell.angle_alpha   90.00
_cell.angle_beta   90.00
_cell.angle_gamma   90.00
#
_symmetry.space_group_name_H-M   'P 1'
#
loop_
_entity.id
_entity.type
_entity.pdbx_description
1 polymer ?
#
loop_
_entity_poly.entity_id
_entity_poly.type
_entity_poly.pdbx_seq_one_letter_code
_entity_poly.pdbx_strand_id
1 'polypeptide(L)'
;MFQRPMKVFMTSAILTTTLFTPIVTNHVVARAETQEQTAEKQVSTERIFHVIGKGSVDQIRETDRRQFRFSPYEPTGLFASPNEKITIQVDGTQNIQAYIGTFSYDGAWNQDSRVKSFTLKPGENTIESPNGGMIYFYNPQQGGKIKAEVKTGGVPVPFFELGKHTKQDLINMLDTYPNAYAVELKGDRSLITASPERVKKYLIDSNTDPVELLKKIDEAIRIEDRVSGLTEEQADKHYVHFVEDNHSDYYMYAYASRTAYVRDAIKNVLDINKFTKDGWGPWHEMGHQRQQTPWMWDGLGEVTTNIYSMSVQRTFGNPSRLETDGIYKKAFTYLSKPQSEKDYNKIDDVFVKVTMFWQLDLAFGEEFYPKLHQLYRSIPKAELPKTSDEKIQAFIYNTSIVAKQNVLPFFDQWGLKASQETRQKIEALNYPILTAPIWEATDSKPVKTNVLQLGGRVWKDSNENGIQDQSEKGMEGVQVRLLNKDGNGLKEVKTDKDGHYLFDGLIEDTYRVQVKKPAGYDFMPKQSGQDITVDSDVSENGVTDAIILLHDDLTIDAGINRNTFKDVPQGHWAFNAIHDLAIEGIIEGYGNRIFGMGDNVTREQAAALIYRTLHIEKQGKYENSYGDIDNNSTMFPEEILALTKLGIFQGDDQGNFRPKATLTRAEMAQVITKTFKLDVKAPHNFNDVPANSWATDAISAVQSNAIAIGIGEGKFAPDMKVTREQYAQFLYNAISHERSHQ
;
A
#
# COMPACT_ATOMS: atom_id res chain seq x y z
N MET A 1 -27.91 65.50 22.29
CA MET A 1 -28.94 64.44 22.33
C MET A 1 -28.23 63.10 22.29
N PHE A 2 -27.94 62.56 23.49
CA PHE A 2 -28.46 61.29 24.06
C PHE A 2 -27.98 60.04 23.29
N GLN A 3 -26.87 59.40 23.67
CA GLN A 3 -26.65 58.41 24.76
C GLN A 3 -27.46 57.10 24.67
N ARG A 4 -26.74 55.99 24.33
CA ARG A 4 -26.66 54.63 24.94
C ARG A 4 -27.90 54.05 25.70
N PRO A 5 -28.16 52.72 25.69
CA PRO A 5 -27.44 51.84 26.65
C PRO A 5 -27.27 50.33 26.33
N MET A 6 -26.43 49.75 27.18
CA MET A 6 -26.11 48.34 27.47
C MET A 6 -27.04 47.80 28.60
N LYS A 7 -27.39 46.50 28.61
CA LYS A 7 -27.83 45.61 29.73
C LYS A 7 -28.36 44.30 29.12
N VAL A 8 -27.97 43.05 29.41
CA VAL A 8 -27.61 42.25 30.62
C VAL A 8 -28.80 41.81 31.48
N PHE A 9 -28.77 40.51 31.84
CA PHE A 9 -29.55 39.70 32.81
C PHE A 9 -30.82 39.02 32.27
N MET A 10 -31.23 37.80 32.68
CA MET A 10 -30.89 36.88 33.78
C MET A 10 -31.50 35.51 33.41
N THR A 11 -30.98 34.37 33.87
CA THR A 11 -31.72 33.57 34.88
C THR A 11 -30.80 32.66 35.70
N SER A 12 -31.08 32.63 37.01
CA SER A 12 -30.36 31.94 38.08
C SER A 12 -30.83 30.51 38.35
N ALA A 13 -29.93 29.79 39.03
CA ALA A 13 -29.95 28.42 39.54
C ALA A 13 -30.99 28.11 40.65
N ILE A 14 -31.26 26.80 40.84
CA ILE A 14 -31.56 26.18 42.15
C ILE A 14 -30.83 24.82 42.28
N LEU A 15 -30.15 24.66 43.42
CA LEU A 15 -29.43 23.49 43.98
C LEU A 15 -30.34 22.29 44.32
N THR A 16 -29.79 21.06 44.32
CA THR A 16 -29.62 20.19 45.52
C THR A 16 -28.92 18.86 45.23
N THR A 17 -27.76 18.64 45.89
CA THR A 17 -27.22 17.40 46.57
C THR A 17 -27.41 16.01 45.93
N THR A 18 -26.43 15.08 45.83
CA THR A 18 -25.46 14.62 46.85
C THR A 18 -24.39 13.67 46.25
N LEU A 19 -23.16 13.72 46.81
CA LEU A 19 -22.12 12.68 47.04
C LEU A 19 -21.54 11.86 45.88
N PHE A 20 -20.23 12.05 45.62
CA PHE A 20 -19.21 10.98 45.64
C PHE A 20 -17.80 11.59 45.89
N THR A 21 -16.98 10.89 46.66
CA THR A 21 -15.67 11.27 47.22
C THR A 21 -14.54 11.48 46.20
N PRO A 22 -13.47 12.24 46.54
CA PRO A 22 -12.38 12.58 45.62
C PRO A 22 -11.25 11.54 45.63
N ILE A 23 -10.59 11.36 44.48
CA ILE A 23 -9.22 10.81 44.40
C ILE A 23 -8.31 11.89 43.79
N VAL A 24 -7.19 12.06 44.47
CA VAL A 24 -6.16 13.10 44.32
C VAL A 24 -5.26 12.81 43.12
N THR A 25 -4.95 13.83 42.31
CA THR A 25 -3.67 13.92 41.58
C THR A 25 -3.07 15.31 41.82
N ASN A 26 -1.95 15.32 42.55
CA ASN A 26 -1.17 16.52 42.88
C ASN A 26 -0.38 16.98 41.66
N HIS A 27 -0.59 18.23 41.26
CA HIS A 27 0.40 19.02 40.54
C HIS A 27 1.55 19.37 41.48
N VAL A 28 2.79 19.06 41.08
CA VAL A 28 3.99 19.64 41.69
C VAL A 28 4.68 20.50 40.64
N VAL A 29 4.65 21.81 40.87
CA VAL A 29 5.53 22.80 40.29
C VAL A 29 6.91 22.60 40.91
N ALA A 30 7.93 22.32 40.10
CA ALA A 30 9.32 22.29 40.54
C ALA A 30 10.09 23.48 39.96
N ARG A 31 10.59 24.33 40.86
CA ARG A 31 11.56 25.40 40.63
C ARG A 31 12.83 24.83 40.01
N ALA A 32 13.36 25.51 39.00
CA ALA A 32 14.75 25.34 38.56
C ALA A 32 15.67 25.99 39.60
N GLU A 33 16.29 25.16 40.44
CA GLU A 33 17.49 25.54 41.18
C GLU A 33 18.72 25.12 40.36
N THR A 34 19.55 26.10 40.04
CA THR A 34 20.89 25.93 39.49
C THR A 34 21.76 25.19 40.49
N GLN A 35 22.03 23.91 40.21
CA GLN A 35 23.20 23.22 40.70
C GLN A 35 24.05 22.83 39.49
N GLU A 36 25.16 23.53 39.32
CA GLU A 36 26.33 23.01 38.61
C GLU A 36 26.75 21.71 39.28
N GLN A 37 26.30 20.58 38.74
CA GLN A 37 26.96 19.30 38.95
C GLN A 37 27.97 19.12 37.83
N THR A 38 29.21 19.45 38.13
CA THR A 38 30.41 18.92 37.49
C THR A 38 30.41 17.41 37.62
N ALA A 39 29.70 16.73 36.72
CA ALA A 39 29.92 15.33 36.46
C ALA A 39 31.17 15.21 35.57
N GLU A 40 32.30 14.84 36.18
CA GLU A 40 33.43 14.28 35.44
C GLU A 40 32.94 13.00 34.73
N LYS A 41 32.40 13.13 33.52
CA LYS A 41 32.06 12.00 32.65
C LYS A 41 33.36 11.41 32.13
N GLN A 42 33.87 10.43 32.86
CA GLN A 42 34.95 9.54 32.46
C GLN A 42 34.63 8.86 31.12
N VAL A 43 35.67 8.65 30.32
CA VAL A 43 35.65 7.81 29.11
C VAL A 43 35.10 6.43 29.45
N SER A 44 34.21 5.92 28.61
CA SER A 44 33.50 4.65 28.85
C SER A 44 34.48 3.49 29.09
N THR A 45 34.50 2.97 30.32
CA THR A 45 35.06 1.66 30.66
C THR A 45 34.02 0.55 30.50
N GLU A 46 32.96 0.79 29.73
CA GLU A 46 31.86 -0.16 29.53
C GLU A 46 32.43 -1.40 28.83
N ARG A 47 32.38 -2.53 29.55
CA ARG A 47 32.81 -3.83 29.06
C ARG A 47 31.64 -4.76 28.78
N ILE A 48 30.41 -4.29 28.98
CA ILE A 48 29.17 -5.04 28.79
C ILE A 48 28.41 -4.44 27.61
N PHE A 49 28.23 -5.23 26.56
CA PHE A 49 27.63 -4.81 25.30
C PHE A 49 26.31 -5.54 25.07
N HIS A 50 25.28 -4.80 24.70
CA HIS A 50 23.99 -5.38 24.28
C HIS A 50 23.95 -5.40 22.75
N VAL A 51 24.46 -6.47 22.16
CA VAL A 51 24.63 -6.60 20.70
C VAL A 51 23.27 -6.86 20.05
N ILE A 52 22.74 -5.83 19.38
CA ILE A 52 21.43 -5.85 18.73
C ILE A 52 21.49 -6.72 17.46
N GLY A 53 20.51 -7.61 17.30
CA GLY A 53 20.35 -8.41 16.10
C GLY A 53 19.84 -7.58 14.93
N LYS A 54 20.73 -7.25 13.99
CA LYS A 54 20.44 -6.42 12.81
C LYS A 54 20.16 -7.24 11.54
N GLY A 55 20.13 -8.57 11.66
CA GLY A 55 20.00 -9.48 10.53
C GLY A 55 21.33 -9.74 9.81
N SER A 56 21.30 -10.56 8.77
CA SER A 56 22.51 -10.91 8.01
C SER A 56 22.83 -9.89 6.93
N VAL A 57 24.00 -9.24 7.01
CA VAL A 57 24.48 -8.27 6.00
C VAL A 57 24.46 -8.84 4.57
N ASP A 58 24.76 -10.12 4.37
CA ASP A 58 24.77 -10.75 3.05
C ASP A 58 23.35 -11.07 2.57
N GLN A 59 22.43 -11.46 3.47
CA GLN A 59 21.03 -11.69 3.12
C GLN A 59 20.32 -10.38 2.75
N ILE A 60 20.60 -9.31 3.49
CA ILE A 60 20.05 -7.97 3.21
C ILE A 60 20.60 -7.47 1.87
N ARG A 61 21.92 -7.57 1.62
CA ARG A 61 22.51 -7.24 0.31
C ARG A 61 21.80 -7.96 -0.85
N GLU A 62 21.55 -9.26 -0.71
CA GLU A 62 20.86 -10.07 -1.73
C GLU A 62 19.39 -9.69 -1.90
N THR A 63 18.71 -9.31 -0.81
CA THR A 63 17.32 -8.83 -0.80
C THR A 63 17.21 -7.49 -1.50
N ASP A 64 18.14 -6.57 -1.21
CA ASP A 64 18.21 -5.25 -1.84
C ASP A 64 18.76 -5.29 -3.27
N ARG A 65 19.30 -6.44 -3.70
CA ARG A 65 19.93 -6.67 -5.01
C ARG A 65 21.19 -5.82 -5.22
N ARG A 66 21.89 -5.46 -4.15
CA ARG A 66 23.08 -4.60 -4.17
C ARG A 66 24.37 -5.38 -4.38
N GLN A 67 25.40 -4.71 -4.91
CA GLN A 67 26.73 -5.31 -5.08
C GLN A 67 27.48 -5.45 -3.75
N PHE A 68 27.41 -4.44 -2.89
CA PHE A 68 28.15 -4.39 -1.63
C PHE A 68 27.21 -4.53 -0.45
N ARG A 69 27.68 -5.23 0.58
CA ARG A 69 27.04 -5.27 1.89
C ARG A 69 27.49 -4.07 2.73
N PHE A 70 26.68 -3.67 3.71
CA PHE A 70 27.09 -2.71 4.74
C PHE A 70 27.94 -3.36 5.82
N SER A 71 28.40 -2.57 6.80
CA SER A 71 29.32 -3.02 7.84
C SER A 71 28.65 -3.99 8.81
N PRO A 72 29.22 -5.17 9.09
CA PRO A 72 28.69 -6.06 10.12
C PRO A 72 28.98 -5.54 11.53
N TYR A 73 29.79 -4.50 11.68
CA TYR A 73 30.36 -4.09 12.96
C TYR A 73 29.35 -3.40 13.88
N GLU A 74 29.30 -3.87 15.12
CA GLU A 74 28.89 -3.08 16.28
C GLU A 74 30.16 -2.72 17.08
N PRO A 75 30.54 -1.43 17.15
CA PRO A 75 31.78 -0.99 17.78
C PRO A 75 31.76 -1.16 19.29
N THR A 76 32.91 -1.51 19.86
CA THR A 76 33.09 -1.66 21.32
C THR A 76 33.87 -0.51 21.96
N GLY A 77 34.58 0.29 21.17
CA GLY A 77 35.54 1.28 21.69
C GLY A 77 36.78 0.65 22.34
N LEU A 78 37.06 -0.64 22.07
CA LEU A 78 38.23 -1.36 22.59
C LEU A 78 39.20 -1.74 21.46
N PHE A 79 40.49 -1.60 21.72
CA PHE A 79 41.59 -2.01 20.86
C PHE A 79 42.34 -3.21 21.47
N ALA A 80 42.57 -4.25 20.68
CA ALA A 80 43.43 -5.38 21.04
C ALA A 80 44.83 -5.21 20.43
N SER A 81 45.86 -5.37 21.26
CA SER A 81 47.24 -5.43 20.76
C SER A 81 47.50 -6.73 19.96
N PRO A 82 48.53 -6.76 19.10
CA PRO A 82 48.94 -7.99 18.41
C PRO A 82 49.14 -9.18 19.36
N ASN A 83 48.43 -10.28 19.09
CA ASN A 83 48.40 -11.52 19.89
C ASN A 83 47.89 -11.35 21.33
N GLU A 84 47.21 -10.24 21.65
CA GLU A 84 46.54 -10.10 22.94
C GLU A 84 45.35 -11.05 23.04
N LYS A 85 45.24 -11.76 24.18
CA LYS A 85 44.11 -12.62 24.48
C LYS A 85 42.96 -11.81 25.06
N ILE A 86 41.82 -11.87 24.38
CA ILE A 86 40.59 -11.22 24.80
C ILE A 86 39.61 -12.29 25.28
N THR A 87 39.17 -12.20 26.54
CA THR A 87 38.18 -13.13 27.10
C THR A 87 36.81 -12.49 27.11
N ILE A 88 35.84 -13.15 26.47
CA ILE A 88 34.49 -12.64 26.24
C ILE A 88 33.47 -13.65 26.74
N GLN A 89 32.58 -13.20 27.62
CA GLN A 89 31.42 -13.93 28.08
C GLN A 89 30.21 -13.58 27.22
N VAL A 90 29.56 -14.57 26.62
CA VAL A 90 28.33 -14.38 25.83
C VAL A 90 27.16 -15.03 26.58
N ASP A 91 26.14 -14.25 26.86
CA ASP A 91 24.92 -14.72 27.53
C ASP A 91 23.92 -15.30 26.51
N GLY A 92 22.97 -16.12 26.98
CA GLY A 92 21.90 -16.68 26.16
C GLY A 92 22.26 -18.01 25.50
N THR A 93 21.66 -18.30 24.34
CA THR A 93 21.77 -19.60 23.66
C THR A 93 22.24 -19.50 22.21
N GLN A 94 22.36 -18.28 21.68
CA GLN A 94 22.71 -18.03 20.29
C GLN A 94 24.18 -17.62 20.16
N ASN A 95 24.80 -18.01 19.06
CA ASN A 95 26.15 -17.56 18.71
C ASN A 95 26.09 -16.15 18.13
N ILE A 96 27.11 -15.35 18.45
CA ILE A 96 27.41 -14.09 17.77
C ILE A 96 28.79 -14.18 17.12
N GLN A 97 29.14 -13.18 16.31
CA GLN A 97 30.49 -13.03 15.79
C GLN A 97 31.21 -11.88 16.49
N ALA A 98 32.53 -11.98 16.54
CA ALA A 98 33.41 -10.87 16.87
C ALA A 98 34.46 -10.69 15.78
N TYR A 99 34.95 -9.46 15.63
CA TYR A 99 36.06 -9.12 14.76
C TYR A 99 37.17 -8.47 15.58
N ILE A 100 38.42 -8.76 15.21
CA ILE A 100 39.59 -7.99 15.62
C ILE A 100 40.23 -7.45 14.35
N GLY A 101 40.14 -6.13 14.21
CA GLY A 101 40.61 -5.33 13.10
C GLY A 101 39.49 -4.66 12.31
N THR A 102 39.83 -3.59 11.60
CA THR A 102 38.92 -2.73 10.84
C THR A 102 39.27 -2.76 9.35
N PHE A 103 38.30 -3.13 8.50
CA PHE A 103 38.46 -3.12 7.04
C PHE A 103 38.95 -1.74 6.54
N SER A 104 39.90 -1.71 5.61
CA SER A 104 40.55 -0.50 5.05
C SER A 104 41.40 0.33 6.02
N TYR A 105 41.21 0.23 7.34
CA TYR A 105 42.08 0.90 8.32
C TYR A 105 43.36 0.11 8.56
N ASP A 106 43.26 -1.22 8.73
CA ASP A 106 44.40 -2.08 9.09
C ASP A 106 45.17 -2.64 7.88
N GLY A 107 44.68 -2.37 6.67
CA GLY A 107 45.27 -2.81 5.41
C GLY A 107 44.52 -2.27 4.20
N ALA A 108 45.10 -2.41 3.01
CA ALA A 108 44.49 -1.96 1.77
C ALA A 108 43.21 -2.74 1.44
N TRP A 109 42.43 -2.25 0.46
CA TRP A 109 41.13 -2.82 0.09
C TRP A 109 41.11 -4.33 -0.22
N ASN A 110 42.23 -4.87 -0.69
CA ASN A 110 42.44 -6.28 -1.04
C ASN A 110 43.13 -7.10 0.06
N GLN A 111 43.25 -6.55 1.28
CA GLN A 111 43.91 -7.16 2.43
C GLN A 111 42.94 -7.44 3.59
N ASP A 112 41.65 -7.63 3.30
CA ASP A 112 40.60 -7.93 4.29
C ASP A 112 40.93 -9.16 5.17
N SER A 113 41.82 -10.06 4.72
CA SER A 113 42.32 -11.21 5.51
C SER A 113 43.13 -10.84 6.76
N ARG A 114 43.55 -9.56 6.87
CA ARG A 114 44.21 -9.01 8.07
C ARG A 114 43.22 -8.84 9.23
N VAL A 115 41.95 -8.58 8.92
CA VAL A 115 40.86 -8.60 9.90
C VAL A 115 40.51 -10.05 10.23
N LYS A 116 40.48 -10.40 11.51
CA LYS A 116 40.10 -11.74 11.97
C LYS A 116 38.67 -11.73 12.48
N SER A 117 37.89 -12.74 12.09
CA SER A 117 36.55 -12.97 12.60
C SER A 117 36.51 -14.24 13.45
N PHE A 118 35.64 -14.25 14.45
CA PHE A 118 35.52 -15.32 15.43
C PHE A 118 34.05 -15.61 15.66
N THR A 119 33.67 -16.89 15.69
CA THR A 119 32.35 -17.29 16.18
C THR A 119 32.42 -17.44 17.69
N LEU A 120 31.66 -16.63 18.41
CA LEU A 120 31.55 -16.69 19.86
C LEU A 120 30.33 -17.56 20.23
N LYS A 121 30.58 -18.59 21.03
CA LYS A 121 29.53 -19.47 21.56
C LYS A 121 29.00 -18.92 22.88
N PRO A 122 27.76 -19.25 23.28
CA PRO A 122 27.30 -19.00 24.65
C PRO A 122 28.30 -19.52 25.70
N GLY A 123 28.54 -18.72 26.73
CA GLY A 123 29.59 -18.98 27.71
C GLY A 123 30.86 -18.15 27.45
N GLU A 124 31.96 -18.61 28.02
CA GLU A 124 33.25 -17.92 27.92
C GLU A 124 34.02 -18.32 26.65
N ASN A 125 34.58 -17.33 25.97
CA ASN A 125 35.37 -17.47 24.76
C ASN A 125 36.71 -16.74 24.97
N THR A 126 37.79 -17.25 24.38
CA THR A 126 39.06 -16.52 24.29
C THR A 126 39.47 -16.41 22.84
N ILE A 127 39.71 -15.19 22.38
CA ILE A 127 40.08 -14.88 20.99
C ILE A 127 41.37 -14.04 20.96
N GLU A 128 42.14 -14.15 19.90
CA GLU A 128 43.37 -13.37 19.67
C GLU A 128 43.60 -13.20 18.17
N SER A 129 44.22 -12.09 17.76
CA SER A 129 44.59 -11.81 16.37
C SER A 129 46.08 -11.44 16.29
N PRO A 130 46.85 -12.02 15.35
CA PRO A 130 48.26 -11.70 15.21
C PRO A 130 48.53 -10.26 14.80
N ASN A 131 47.54 -9.58 14.20
CA ASN A 131 47.67 -8.19 13.78
C ASN A 131 47.18 -7.19 14.85
N GLY A 132 46.46 -7.65 15.87
CA GLY A 132 45.68 -6.76 16.73
C GLY A 132 44.59 -6.04 15.95
N GLY A 133 44.03 -4.97 16.52
CA GLY A 133 43.04 -4.11 15.89
C GLY A 133 41.84 -3.82 16.79
N MET A 134 40.93 -2.98 16.28
CA MET A 134 39.67 -2.66 16.99
C MET A 134 38.78 -3.90 17.14
N ILE A 135 38.09 -4.00 18.28
CA ILE A 135 37.19 -5.11 18.58
C ILE A 135 35.76 -4.72 18.21
N TYR A 136 35.10 -5.59 17.44
CA TYR A 136 33.70 -5.41 17.04
C TYR A 136 32.88 -6.65 17.37
N PHE A 137 31.60 -6.47 17.66
CA PHE A 137 30.62 -7.55 17.68
C PHE A 137 29.76 -7.55 16.43
N TYR A 138 29.11 -8.67 16.15
CA TYR A 138 28.10 -8.78 15.13
C TYR A 138 27.08 -9.85 15.50
N ASN A 139 25.82 -9.45 15.55
CA ASN A 139 24.70 -10.34 15.77
C ASN A 139 23.90 -10.48 14.46
N PRO A 140 24.07 -11.61 13.72
CA PRO A 140 23.40 -11.83 12.44
C PRO A 140 21.92 -12.24 12.60
N GLN A 141 21.40 -12.37 13.82
CA GLN A 141 19.99 -12.70 14.04
C GLN A 141 19.10 -11.49 13.74
N GLN A 142 17.87 -11.76 13.29
CA GLN A 142 16.87 -10.72 13.04
C GLN A 142 16.18 -10.34 14.36
N GLY A 143 16.50 -9.17 14.91
CA GLY A 143 15.96 -8.69 16.17
C GLY A 143 16.58 -9.34 17.42
N GLY A 144 16.13 -8.88 18.59
CA GLY A 144 16.68 -9.30 19.88
C GLY A 144 17.99 -8.60 20.25
N LYS A 145 18.48 -8.87 21.46
CA LYS A 145 19.76 -8.38 21.96
C LYS A 145 20.48 -9.48 22.73
N ILE A 146 21.78 -9.65 22.47
CA ILE A 146 22.63 -10.61 23.16
C ILE A 146 23.63 -9.83 23.99
N LYS A 147 23.71 -10.15 25.28
CA LYS A 147 24.69 -9.53 26.17
C LYS A 147 26.04 -10.22 25.98
N ALA A 148 27.06 -9.44 25.69
CA ALA A 148 28.45 -9.87 25.60
C ALA A 148 29.32 -9.03 26.54
N GLU A 149 30.15 -9.65 27.36
CA GLU A 149 31.02 -8.98 28.32
C GLU A 149 32.49 -9.28 28.04
N VAL A 150 33.30 -8.25 27.76
CA VAL A 150 34.75 -8.36 27.59
C VAL A 150 35.41 -8.37 28.97
N LYS A 151 35.55 -9.55 29.57
CA LYS A 151 36.10 -9.77 30.92
C LYS A 151 37.54 -9.30 31.06
N THR A 152 38.39 -9.63 30.10
CA THR A 152 39.83 -9.30 30.14
C THR A 152 40.37 -8.99 28.74
N GLY A 153 41.43 -8.19 28.71
CA GLY A 153 42.06 -7.72 27.48
C GLY A 153 41.31 -6.54 26.84
N GLY A 154 41.97 -5.89 25.89
CA GLY A 154 41.47 -4.74 25.18
C GLY A 154 41.60 -3.46 26.00
N VAL A 155 42.18 -2.44 25.39
CA VAL A 155 42.33 -1.10 25.97
C VAL A 155 41.30 -0.14 25.36
N PRO A 156 40.67 0.75 26.15
CA PRO A 156 39.78 1.77 25.60
C PRO A 156 40.48 2.71 24.63
N VAL A 157 39.75 3.18 23.63
CA VAL A 157 40.14 4.26 22.71
C VAL A 157 39.05 5.34 22.69
N PRO A 158 39.31 6.53 22.13
CA PRO A 158 38.27 7.54 21.95
C PRO A 158 37.09 7.01 21.13
N PHE A 159 35.93 6.90 21.77
CA PHE A 159 34.70 6.38 21.19
C PHE A 159 33.54 7.33 21.47
N PHE A 160 33.11 8.04 20.43
CA PHE A 160 31.99 8.96 20.47
C PHE A 160 30.70 8.26 20.03
N GLU A 161 29.59 8.56 20.69
CA GLU A 161 28.29 7.98 20.36
C GLU A 161 27.24 9.08 20.40
N LEU A 162 26.53 9.25 19.27
CA LEU A 162 25.46 10.22 19.12
C LEU A 162 24.39 10.00 20.20
N GLY A 163 23.93 11.10 20.81
CA GLY A 163 22.95 11.08 21.90
C GLY A 163 23.53 10.74 23.28
N LYS A 164 24.78 10.24 23.38
CA LYS A 164 25.46 10.00 24.65
C LYS A 164 26.54 11.04 24.97
N HIS A 165 27.31 11.43 23.96
CA HIS A 165 28.50 12.27 24.09
C HIS A 165 28.32 13.66 23.47
N THR A 166 29.02 14.64 24.03
CA THR A 166 29.11 16.03 23.55
C THR A 166 30.45 16.27 22.85
N LYS A 167 30.58 17.39 22.11
CA LYS A 167 31.86 17.81 21.53
C LYS A 167 32.99 17.87 22.55
N GLN A 168 32.70 18.36 23.76
CA GLN A 168 33.70 18.45 24.82
C GLN A 168 34.12 17.06 25.32
N ASP A 169 33.19 16.10 25.39
CA ASP A 169 33.53 14.72 25.75
C ASP A 169 34.52 14.11 24.74
N LEU A 170 34.33 14.35 23.44
CA LEU A 170 35.29 13.91 22.41
C LEU A 170 36.68 14.53 22.59
N ILE A 171 36.75 15.84 22.88
CA ILE A 171 38.03 16.52 23.17
C ILE A 171 38.71 15.88 24.38
N ASN A 172 37.95 15.67 25.47
CA ASN A 172 38.46 15.05 26.68
C ASN A 172 38.97 13.61 26.42
N MET A 173 38.27 12.83 25.58
CA MET A 173 38.73 11.50 25.17
C MET A 173 40.05 11.54 24.40
N LEU A 174 40.19 12.48 23.45
CA LEU A 174 41.42 12.66 22.68
C LEU A 174 42.59 13.09 23.56
N ASP A 175 42.36 13.96 24.54
CA ASP A 175 43.37 14.40 25.50
C ASP A 175 43.77 13.27 26.47
N THR A 176 42.83 12.40 26.83
CA THR A 176 43.08 11.23 27.68
C THR A 176 43.88 10.14 26.95
N TYR A 177 43.60 9.94 25.65
CA TYR A 177 44.23 8.90 24.83
C TYR A 177 44.92 9.49 23.58
N PRO A 178 45.99 10.29 23.76
CA PRO A 178 46.61 11.02 22.66
C PRO A 178 47.30 10.11 21.62
N ASN A 179 47.66 8.89 22.01
CA ASN A 179 48.30 7.88 21.15
C ASN A 179 47.35 6.71 20.86
N ALA A 180 46.04 6.92 20.94
CA ALA A 180 45.06 5.89 20.63
C ALA A 180 45.26 5.33 19.21
N TYR A 181 44.97 4.04 19.05
CA TYR A 181 45.08 3.38 17.75
C TYR A 181 44.16 4.00 16.69
N ALA A 182 42.93 4.32 17.09
CA ALA A 182 41.91 4.94 16.26
C ALA A 182 40.96 5.77 17.14
N VAL A 183 40.12 6.57 16.49
CA VAL A 183 38.95 7.22 17.02
C VAL A 183 37.75 6.68 16.26
N GLU A 184 36.69 6.32 17.01
CA GLU A 184 35.44 5.89 16.42
C GLU A 184 34.30 6.85 16.76
N LEU A 185 33.58 7.30 15.73
CA LEU A 185 32.39 8.15 15.88
C LEU A 185 31.17 7.38 15.38
N LYS A 186 30.23 7.08 16.27
CA LYS A 186 29.04 6.29 15.99
C LYS A 186 27.79 7.18 15.94
N GLY A 187 27.12 7.20 14.78
CA GLY A 187 25.78 7.76 14.59
C GLY A 187 24.70 6.68 14.71
N ASP A 188 23.48 7.01 14.29
CA ASP A 188 22.35 6.07 14.23
C ASP A 188 22.48 5.12 13.03
N ARG A 189 23.02 5.62 11.92
CA ARG A 189 23.14 4.91 10.63
C ARG A 189 24.59 4.85 10.13
N SER A 190 25.49 5.60 10.78
CA SER A 190 26.89 5.78 10.37
C SER A 190 27.88 5.32 11.43
N LEU A 191 29.04 4.88 10.96
CA LEU A 191 30.22 4.63 11.78
C LEU A 191 31.42 5.26 11.08
N ILE A 192 32.23 6.03 11.79
CA ILE A 192 33.48 6.60 11.26
C ILE A 192 34.64 6.01 12.05
N THR A 193 35.66 5.51 11.37
CA THR A 193 36.94 5.11 11.98
C THR A 193 38.07 5.91 11.35
N ALA A 194 38.76 6.71 12.15
CA ALA A 194 39.85 7.58 11.70
C ALA A 194 40.94 7.69 12.76
N SER A 195 42.12 8.15 12.38
CA SER A 195 43.23 8.42 13.29
C SER A 195 42.93 9.62 14.20
N PRO A 196 43.45 9.64 15.44
CA PRO A 196 43.33 10.81 16.33
C PRO A 196 43.84 12.11 15.70
N GLU A 197 44.92 12.02 14.91
CA GLU A 197 45.51 13.16 14.20
C GLU A 197 44.48 13.80 13.25
N ARG A 198 43.79 13.00 12.43
CA ARG A 198 42.85 13.52 11.44
C ARG A 198 41.52 13.96 12.04
N VAL A 199 41.05 13.30 13.10
CA VAL A 199 39.90 13.80 13.87
C VAL A 199 40.21 15.17 14.47
N LYS A 200 41.38 15.34 15.08
CA LYS A 200 41.80 16.64 15.60
C LYS A 200 41.85 17.69 14.48
N LYS A 201 42.58 17.39 13.40
CA LYS A 201 42.82 18.31 12.28
C LYS A 201 41.55 18.72 11.53
N TYR A 202 40.63 17.79 11.28
CA TYR A 202 39.49 18.03 10.38
C TYR A 202 38.14 18.15 11.05
N LEU A 203 37.99 17.70 12.30
CA LEU A 203 36.76 17.86 13.06
C LEU A 203 36.91 18.90 14.16
N ILE A 204 37.92 18.76 15.02
CA ILE A 204 38.09 19.66 16.17
C ILE A 204 38.58 21.04 15.71
N ASP A 205 39.68 21.09 14.96
CA ASP A 205 40.33 22.34 14.53
C ASP A 205 39.49 23.10 13.47
N SER A 206 38.63 22.39 12.73
CA SER A 206 37.63 23.02 11.83
C SER A 206 36.40 23.58 12.57
N ASN A 207 36.39 23.43 13.89
CA ASN A 207 35.26 23.74 14.77
C ASN A 207 33.97 22.99 14.41
N THR A 208 34.06 21.83 13.75
CA THR A 208 32.90 20.96 13.50
C THR A 208 32.32 20.45 14.83
N ASP A 209 31.00 20.41 14.94
CA ASP A 209 30.30 19.72 16.03
C ASP A 209 30.06 18.26 15.61
N PRO A 210 30.62 17.26 16.31
CA PRO A 210 30.43 15.85 15.97
C PRO A 210 28.96 15.40 16.04
N VAL A 211 28.13 16.05 16.88
CA VAL A 211 26.69 15.74 16.97
C VAL A 211 25.99 16.13 15.68
N GLU A 212 26.20 17.36 15.23
CA GLU A 212 25.57 17.87 14.00
C GLU A 212 26.13 17.21 12.75
N LEU A 213 27.42 16.86 12.76
CA LEU A 213 28.05 16.11 11.68
C LEU A 213 27.38 14.73 11.51
N LEU A 214 27.31 13.93 12.58
CA LEU A 214 26.73 12.59 12.50
C LEU A 214 25.25 12.62 12.12
N LYS A 215 24.47 13.59 12.63
CA LYS A 215 23.09 13.80 12.17
C LYS A 215 23.00 14.05 10.67
N LYS A 216 23.89 14.89 10.12
CA LYS A 216 23.92 15.19 8.67
C LYS A 216 24.35 13.99 7.83
N ILE A 217 25.31 13.19 8.31
CA ILE A 217 25.70 11.95 7.65
C ILE A 217 24.53 10.95 7.67
N ASP A 218 23.86 10.78 8.81
CA ASP A 218 22.70 9.90 8.93
C ASP A 218 21.50 10.40 8.10
N GLU A 219 21.35 11.71 7.91
CA GLU A 219 20.36 12.31 6.99
C GLU A 219 20.69 11.97 5.53
N ALA A 220 21.95 12.10 5.10
CA ALA A 220 22.39 11.71 3.76
C ALA A 220 22.13 10.22 3.49
N ILE A 221 22.46 9.35 4.45
CA ILE A 221 22.19 7.91 4.37
C ILE A 221 20.70 7.64 4.13
N ARG A 222 19.81 8.32 4.87
CA ARG A 222 18.36 8.17 4.70
C ARG A 222 17.84 8.69 3.36
N ILE A 223 18.45 9.74 2.82
CA ILE A 223 18.13 10.24 1.48
C ILE A 223 18.43 9.15 0.45
N GLU A 224 19.59 8.51 0.53
CA GLU A 224 19.92 7.45 -0.42
C GLU A 224 19.11 6.17 -0.21
N ASP A 225 18.79 5.81 1.03
CA ASP A 225 17.86 4.71 1.33
C ASP A 225 16.48 4.97 0.68
N ARG A 226 16.02 6.22 0.70
CA ARG A 226 14.78 6.65 0.02
C ARG A 226 14.88 6.47 -1.49
N VAL A 227 15.97 6.91 -2.13
CA VAL A 227 16.20 6.70 -3.58
C VAL A 227 16.15 5.20 -3.91
N SER A 228 16.70 4.36 -3.03
CA SER A 228 16.60 2.91 -3.13
C SER A 228 15.21 2.36 -2.82
N GLY A 229 14.19 3.17 -2.56
CA GLY A 229 12.81 2.76 -2.30
C GLY A 229 12.61 2.02 -0.99
N LEU A 230 13.42 2.30 0.02
CA LEU A 230 13.36 1.71 1.36
C LEU A 230 12.77 2.73 2.35
N THR A 231 11.74 2.32 3.08
CA THR A 231 11.25 3.05 4.26
C THR A 231 12.25 2.94 5.40
N GLU A 232 12.12 3.78 6.44
CA GLU A 232 12.98 3.69 7.63
C GLU A 232 12.91 2.28 8.24
N GLU A 233 11.74 1.64 8.30
CA GLU A 233 11.57 0.30 8.84
C GLU A 233 12.25 -0.79 7.98
N GLN A 234 12.25 -0.62 6.66
CA GLN A 234 12.84 -1.58 5.71
C GLN A 234 14.33 -1.39 5.52
N ALA A 235 14.86 -0.18 5.75
CA ALA A 235 16.24 0.16 5.47
C ALA A 235 17.21 -0.68 6.32
N ASP A 236 18.30 -1.11 5.69
CA ASP A 236 19.35 -1.93 6.31
C ASP A 236 19.90 -1.25 7.57
N LYS A 237 19.71 -1.87 8.75
CA LYS A 237 20.10 -1.31 10.06
C LYS A 237 21.59 -1.37 10.38
N HIS A 238 22.39 -1.96 9.48
CA HIS A 238 23.85 -1.92 9.57
C HIS A 238 24.39 -0.53 9.20
N TYR A 239 25.60 -0.23 9.69
CA TYR A 239 26.19 1.08 9.48
C TYR A 239 26.79 1.21 8.08
N VAL A 240 26.59 2.37 7.46
CA VAL A 240 27.52 2.84 6.44
C VAL A 240 28.80 3.26 7.16
N HIS A 241 29.88 2.53 6.90
CA HIS A 241 31.15 2.71 7.59
C HIS A 241 32.09 3.56 6.75
N PHE A 242 32.55 4.67 7.30
CA PHE A 242 33.49 5.61 6.71
C PHE A 242 34.87 5.40 7.34
N VAL A 243 35.84 4.98 6.54
CA VAL A 243 37.14 4.54 7.07
C VAL A 243 38.28 5.34 6.46
N GLU A 244 39.16 5.86 7.30
CA GLU A 244 40.46 6.36 6.85
C GLU A 244 41.34 5.21 6.33
N ASP A 245 41.94 5.37 5.15
CA ASP A 245 42.86 4.38 4.57
C ASP A 245 44.25 5.00 4.33
N ASN A 246 45.31 4.42 4.90
CA ASN A 246 46.70 4.84 4.68
C ASN A 246 47.52 3.84 3.85
N HIS A 247 46.88 2.83 3.29
CA HIS A 247 47.50 1.67 2.65
C HIS A 247 47.23 1.61 1.14
N SER A 248 46.12 2.17 0.68
CA SER A 248 45.74 2.17 -0.74
C SER A 248 46.24 3.40 -1.50
N ASP A 249 46.36 3.27 -2.82
CA ASP A 249 46.75 4.35 -3.75
C ASP A 249 45.55 5.06 -4.42
N TYR A 250 44.33 4.68 -4.05
CA TYR A 250 43.10 5.35 -4.50
C TYR A 250 42.94 6.74 -3.85
N TYR A 251 41.93 7.50 -4.27
CA TYR A 251 41.54 8.73 -3.58
C TYR A 251 40.44 8.46 -2.55
N MET A 252 39.32 7.94 -3.03
CA MET A 252 38.20 7.41 -2.25
C MET A 252 37.72 6.16 -2.96
N TYR A 253 37.08 5.24 -2.23
CA TYR A 253 36.45 4.07 -2.83
C TYR A 253 35.40 3.45 -1.91
N ALA A 254 34.47 2.72 -2.52
CA ALA A 254 33.52 1.86 -1.84
C ALA A 254 33.86 0.39 -2.09
N TYR A 255 33.64 -0.44 -1.07
CA TYR A 255 33.74 -1.88 -1.19
C TYR A 255 32.79 -2.56 -0.20
N ALA A 256 32.79 -3.89 -0.17
CA ALA A 256 32.04 -4.64 0.82
C ALA A 256 32.38 -4.16 2.25
N SER A 257 31.34 -3.82 3.01
CA SER A 257 31.37 -3.41 4.42
C SER A 257 31.76 -1.96 4.71
N ARG A 258 32.37 -1.20 3.78
CA ARG A 258 32.86 0.16 4.06
C ARG A 258 32.99 1.05 2.82
N THR A 259 32.99 2.35 3.07
CA THR A 259 33.56 3.40 2.22
C THR A 259 34.89 3.83 2.84
N ALA A 260 35.88 4.13 2.01
CA ALA A 260 37.24 4.39 2.46
C ALA A 260 37.81 5.64 1.80
N TYR A 261 38.60 6.38 2.57
CA TYR A 261 39.09 7.71 2.21
C TYR A 261 40.60 7.76 2.44
N VAL A 262 41.36 7.83 1.35
CA VAL A 262 42.81 7.69 1.43
C VAL A 262 43.44 8.96 2.00
N ARG A 263 44.22 8.78 3.07
CA ARG A 263 44.94 9.84 3.78
C ARG A 263 44.00 10.99 4.16
N ASP A 264 44.28 12.19 3.66
CA ASP A 264 43.55 13.42 3.99
C ASP A 264 42.20 13.54 3.27
N ALA A 265 41.81 12.56 2.44
CA ALA A 265 40.48 12.52 1.83
C ALA A 265 39.35 12.40 2.88
N ILE A 266 39.63 11.81 4.06
CA ILE A 266 38.65 11.67 5.16
C ILE A 266 38.14 13.02 5.68
N LYS A 267 38.83 14.13 5.38
CA LYS A 267 38.35 15.48 5.68
C LYS A 267 36.96 15.77 5.11
N ASN A 268 36.61 15.15 3.98
CA ASN A 268 35.30 15.34 3.36
C ASN A 268 34.17 14.67 4.17
N VAL A 269 34.52 13.75 5.07
CA VAL A 269 33.60 13.13 6.04
C VAL A 269 33.65 13.85 7.40
N LEU A 270 34.82 14.29 7.86
CA LEU A 270 35.01 14.82 9.22
C LEU A 270 34.69 16.31 9.38
N ASP A 271 34.70 17.09 8.29
CA ASP A 271 34.34 18.50 8.31
C ASP A 271 32.90 18.67 7.82
N ILE A 272 32.02 19.21 8.67
CA ILE A 272 30.59 19.34 8.35
C ILE A 272 30.32 20.28 7.17
N ASN A 273 31.11 21.35 7.00
CA ASN A 273 30.92 22.25 5.86
C ASN A 273 31.35 21.59 4.57
N LYS A 274 32.44 20.80 4.60
CA LYS A 274 32.83 19.96 3.46
C LYS A 274 31.75 18.92 3.16
N PHE A 275 31.32 18.16 4.16
CA PHE A 275 30.33 17.11 3.96
C PHE A 275 29.00 17.66 3.43
N THR A 276 28.55 18.84 3.87
CA THR A 276 27.23 19.37 3.49
C THR A 276 27.22 20.22 2.22
N LYS A 277 28.31 20.95 1.91
CA LYS A 277 28.36 21.89 0.76
C LYS A 277 29.23 21.40 -0.40
N ASP A 278 30.17 20.50 -0.15
CA ASP A 278 31.18 20.02 -1.10
C ASP A 278 31.40 18.50 -0.92
N GLY A 279 30.33 17.79 -0.52
CA GLY A 279 30.38 16.42 -0.02
C GLY A 279 30.30 15.33 -1.09
N TRP A 280 30.52 15.67 -2.37
CA TRP A 280 30.29 14.76 -3.49
C TRP A 280 30.98 13.40 -3.32
N GLY A 281 32.24 13.40 -2.88
CA GLY A 281 33.01 12.17 -2.68
C GLY A 281 32.32 11.20 -1.72
N PRO A 282 32.11 11.55 -0.44
CA PRO A 282 31.39 10.70 0.49
C PRO A 282 30.01 10.25 0.03
N TRP A 283 29.20 11.13 -0.58
CA TRP A 283 27.88 10.77 -1.12
C TRP A 283 28.01 9.75 -2.27
N HIS A 284 28.99 9.92 -3.15
CA HIS A 284 29.28 9.00 -4.24
C HIS A 284 29.73 7.61 -3.77
N GLU A 285 30.59 7.55 -2.75
CA GLU A 285 31.04 6.24 -2.23
C GLU A 285 29.91 5.47 -1.53
N MET A 286 29.06 6.16 -0.78
CA MET A 286 27.90 5.48 -0.18
C MET A 286 26.86 5.07 -1.23
N GLY A 287 26.71 5.84 -2.32
CA GLY A 287 25.88 5.49 -3.47
C GLY A 287 26.32 4.19 -4.15
N HIS A 288 27.62 3.92 -4.24
CA HIS A 288 28.13 2.64 -4.75
C HIS A 288 27.66 1.44 -3.92
N GLN A 289 27.52 1.62 -2.60
CA GLN A 289 27.00 0.55 -1.75
C GLN A 289 25.50 0.29 -1.95
N ARG A 290 24.79 1.18 -2.68
CA ARG A 290 23.35 1.11 -2.98
C ARG A 290 23.01 0.73 -4.41
N GLN A 291 23.96 0.79 -5.34
CA GLN A 291 23.73 0.40 -6.73
C GLN A 291 23.14 -1.00 -6.85
N GLN A 292 22.00 -1.06 -7.55
CA GLN A 292 21.23 -2.28 -7.72
C GLN A 292 21.69 -3.02 -9.00
N THR A 293 22.22 -4.22 -8.80
CA THR A 293 22.91 -4.99 -9.84
C THR A 293 22.05 -5.38 -11.06
N PRO A 294 20.73 -5.65 -10.94
CA PRO A 294 19.85 -5.95 -12.08
C PRO A 294 19.70 -4.87 -13.16
N TRP A 295 20.07 -3.62 -12.92
CA TRP A 295 20.06 -2.57 -13.95
C TRP A 295 21.38 -1.80 -14.03
N MET A 296 22.44 -2.41 -13.52
CA MET A 296 23.81 -1.94 -13.68
C MET A 296 24.52 -2.80 -14.73
N TRP A 297 24.50 -2.35 -15.98
CA TRP A 297 25.26 -2.95 -17.08
C TRP A 297 26.67 -2.36 -17.19
N ASP A 298 27.49 -2.93 -18.07
CA ASP A 298 28.89 -2.51 -18.23
C ASP A 298 29.00 -1.01 -18.57
N GLY A 299 29.91 -0.33 -17.88
CA GLY A 299 30.11 1.12 -18.02
C GLY A 299 29.18 2.00 -17.18
N LEU A 300 28.32 1.41 -16.34
CA LEU A 300 27.47 2.18 -15.41
C LEU A 300 27.96 2.27 -13.97
N GLY A 301 29.05 1.59 -13.61
CA GLY A 301 29.58 1.58 -12.23
C GLY A 301 29.76 2.99 -11.67
N GLU A 302 30.42 3.86 -12.42
CA GLU A 302 30.63 5.27 -12.03
C GLU A 302 29.45 6.19 -12.37
N VAL A 303 28.41 5.69 -13.03
CA VAL A 303 27.30 6.50 -13.55
C VAL A 303 26.13 6.50 -12.58
N THR A 304 25.54 5.33 -12.30
CA THR A 304 24.27 5.25 -11.56
C THR A 304 24.43 5.55 -10.07
N THR A 305 25.65 5.45 -9.54
CA THR A 305 25.97 5.92 -8.17
C THR A 305 25.68 7.42 -8.00
N ASN A 306 25.83 8.22 -9.07
CA ASN A 306 25.61 9.66 -8.99
C ASN A 306 24.12 10.04 -8.90
N ILE A 307 23.18 9.12 -9.15
CA ILE A 307 21.75 9.35 -8.87
C ILE A 307 21.55 9.63 -7.37
N TYR A 308 22.26 8.86 -6.53
CA TYR A 308 22.24 9.03 -5.07
C TYR A 308 22.95 10.33 -4.66
N SER A 309 24.16 10.58 -5.18
CA SER A 309 24.92 11.80 -4.90
C SER A 309 24.14 13.07 -5.25
N MET A 310 23.46 13.08 -6.40
CA MET A 310 22.64 14.20 -6.84
C MET A 310 21.38 14.37 -6.00
N SER A 311 20.80 13.28 -5.49
CA SER A 311 19.66 13.35 -4.57
C SER A 311 20.04 13.97 -3.23
N VAL A 312 21.22 13.62 -2.68
CA VAL A 312 21.78 14.28 -1.49
C VAL A 312 22.09 15.74 -1.79
N GLN A 313 22.75 16.02 -2.91
CA GLN A 313 23.07 17.38 -3.36
C GLN A 313 21.81 18.27 -3.41
N ARG A 314 20.75 17.79 -4.09
CA ARG A 314 19.47 18.49 -4.20
C ARG A 314 18.83 18.72 -2.83
N THR A 315 18.76 17.68 -1.99
CA THR A 315 18.09 17.76 -0.68
C THR A 315 18.81 18.71 0.27
N PHE A 316 20.14 18.77 0.21
CA PHE A 316 20.93 19.74 0.98
C PHE A 316 20.90 21.17 0.41
N GLY A 317 20.17 21.40 -0.68
CA GLY A 317 19.99 22.72 -1.28
C GLY A 317 21.21 23.23 -2.05
N ASN A 318 22.11 22.34 -2.46
CA ASN A 318 23.29 22.70 -3.24
C ASN A 318 22.95 22.86 -4.73
N PRO A 319 23.63 23.76 -5.47
CA PRO A 319 23.46 23.86 -6.91
C PRO A 319 23.74 22.53 -7.63
N SER A 320 22.94 22.21 -8.66
CA SER A 320 23.12 20.99 -9.43
C SER A 320 24.49 20.96 -10.11
N ARG A 321 25.23 19.86 -9.91
CA ARG A 321 26.52 19.66 -10.57
C ARG A 321 26.40 19.61 -12.09
N LEU A 322 25.29 19.08 -12.60
CA LEU A 322 25.06 19.01 -14.05
C LEU A 322 24.91 20.40 -14.67
N GLU A 323 24.44 21.39 -13.89
CA GLU A 323 24.36 22.78 -14.31
C GLU A 323 25.69 23.50 -14.14
N THR A 324 26.28 23.46 -12.93
CA THR A 324 27.49 24.23 -12.61
C THR A 324 28.68 23.82 -13.46
N ASP A 325 28.80 22.52 -13.78
CA ASP A 325 29.92 21.97 -14.55
C ASP A 325 29.62 21.99 -16.07
N GLY A 326 28.49 22.57 -16.49
CA GLY A 326 28.12 22.70 -17.90
C GLY A 326 27.81 21.37 -18.58
N ILE A 327 27.41 20.34 -17.82
CA ILE A 327 27.19 18.99 -18.33
C ILE A 327 25.97 18.94 -19.24
N TYR A 328 24.87 19.63 -18.92
CA TYR A 328 23.70 19.68 -19.81
C TYR A 328 24.06 20.17 -21.21
N LYS A 329 24.96 21.16 -21.33
CA LYS A 329 25.44 21.63 -22.64
C LYS A 329 26.15 20.52 -23.43
N LYS A 330 26.99 19.72 -22.76
CA LYS A 330 27.65 18.57 -23.38
C LYS A 330 26.64 17.49 -23.78
N ALA A 331 25.70 17.18 -22.90
CA ALA A 331 24.61 16.24 -23.16
C ALA A 331 23.78 16.65 -24.37
N PHE A 332 23.38 17.92 -24.45
CA PHE A 332 22.58 18.43 -25.58
C PHE A 332 23.36 18.44 -26.88
N THR A 333 24.68 18.66 -26.83
CA THR A 333 25.57 18.51 -28.01
C THR A 333 25.61 17.06 -28.51
N TYR A 334 25.57 16.07 -27.60
CA TYR A 334 25.41 14.67 -27.97
C TYR A 334 24.02 14.38 -28.53
N LEU A 335 22.96 14.87 -27.88
CA LEU A 335 21.56 14.66 -28.32
C LEU A 335 21.24 15.32 -29.67
N SER A 336 21.97 16.38 -30.07
CA SER A 336 21.80 17.00 -31.38
C SER A 336 22.42 16.22 -32.55
N LYS A 337 23.18 15.15 -32.29
CA LYS A 337 23.80 14.33 -33.34
C LYS A 337 22.74 13.58 -34.16
N PRO A 338 23.03 13.21 -35.42
CA PRO A 338 22.17 12.31 -36.19
C PRO A 338 21.97 10.96 -35.47
N GLN A 339 20.79 10.35 -35.60
CA GLN A 339 20.46 9.09 -34.92
C GLN A 339 21.46 7.95 -35.22
N SER A 340 22.05 7.93 -36.43
CA SER A 340 23.07 6.95 -36.83
C SER A 340 24.37 7.06 -36.04
N GLU A 341 24.65 8.22 -35.43
CA GLU A 341 25.85 8.49 -34.64
C GLU A 341 25.62 8.37 -33.12
N LYS A 342 24.36 8.20 -32.69
CA LYS A 342 24.01 8.03 -31.27
C LYS A 342 24.16 6.57 -30.86
N ASP A 343 24.93 6.37 -29.79
CA ASP A 343 25.13 5.10 -29.11
C ASP A 343 25.46 5.41 -27.65
N TYR A 344 24.45 5.26 -26.78
CA TYR A 344 24.56 5.65 -25.37
C TYR A 344 25.75 4.98 -24.68
N ASN A 345 26.01 3.71 -25.00
CA ASN A 345 27.05 2.94 -24.35
C ASN A 345 28.45 3.45 -24.69
N LYS A 346 28.62 4.13 -25.84
CA LYS A 346 29.87 4.74 -26.29
C LYS A 346 30.10 6.17 -25.81
N ILE A 347 29.23 6.70 -24.95
CA ILE A 347 29.49 8.00 -24.31
C ILE A 347 30.60 7.80 -23.26
N ASP A 348 31.73 8.50 -23.42
CA ASP A 348 32.87 8.40 -22.49
C ASP A 348 32.68 9.23 -21.21
N ASP A 349 31.99 10.37 -21.30
CA ASP A 349 31.77 11.27 -20.15
C ASP A 349 30.67 10.71 -19.23
N VAL A 350 31.07 10.27 -18.04
CA VAL A 350 30.20 9.71 -16.99
C VAL A 350 29.04 10.65 -16.64
N PHE A 351 29.29 11.95 -16.59
CA PHE A 351 28.27 12.93 -16.23
C PHE A 351 27.30 13.18 -17.39
N VAL A 352 27.75 13.06 -18.64
CA VAL A 352 26.83 13.06 -19.78
C VAL A 352 25.92 11.82 -19.73
N LYS A 353 26.45 10.66 -19.37
CA LYS A 353 25.65 9.44 -19.16
C LYS A 353 24.62 9.60 -18.04
N VAL A 354 25.02 10.12 -16.86
CA VAL A 354 24.08 10.27 -15.73
C VAL A 354 22.95 11.25 -16.04
N THR A 355 23.16 12.19 -16.97
CA THR A 355 22.11 13.14 -17.39
C THR A 355 20.85 12.42 -17.88
N MET A 356 20.98 11.31 -18.63
CA MET A 356 19.82 10.51 -19.05
C MET A 356 19.04 9.98 -17.84
N PHE A 357 19.74 9.44 -16.85
CA PHE A 357 19.11 8.93 -15.63
C PHE A 357 18.42 10.06 -14.86
N TRP A 358 19.14 11.15 -14.61
CA TRP A 358 18.59 12.28 -13.85
C TRP A 358 17.37 12.93 -14.51
N GLN A 359 17.31 12.95 -15.85
CA GLN A 359 16.13 13.44 -16.56
C GLN A 359 14.87 12.61 -16.31
N LEU A 360 14.98 11.32 -16.00
CA LEU A 360 13.84 10.51 -15.58
C LEU A 360 13.31 10.97 -14.20
N ASP A 361 14.20 11.26 -13.26
CA ASP A 361 13.80 11.83 -11.96
C ASP A 361 13.15 13.21 -12.12
N LEU A 362 13.72 14.09 -12.94
CA LEU A 362 13.13 15.41 -13.21
C LEU A 362 11.75 15.32 -13.88
N ALA A 363 11.55 14.34 -14.75
CA ALA A 363 10.31 14.18 -15.52
C ALA A 363 9.18 13.52 -14.72
N PHE A 364 9.52 12.48 -13.95
CA PHE A 364 8.55 11.62 -13.25
C PHE A 364 8.50 11.85 -11.74
N GLY A 365 9.38 12.70 -11.20
CA GLY A 365 9.48 13.05 -9.79
C GLY A 365 10.36 12.11 -8.97
N GLU A 366 10.62 12.51 -7.72
CA GLU A 366 11.55 11.81 -6.82
C GLU A 366 11.12 10.37 -6.48
N GLU A 367 9.86 10.02 -6.72
CA GLU A 367 9.29 8.68 -6.51
C GLU A 367 9.60 7.70 -7.66
N PHE A 368 10.18 8.17 -8.76
CA PHE A 368 10.52 7.33 -9.91
C PHE A 368 11.54 6.24 -9.55
N TYR A 369 12.70 6.63 -9.02
CA TYR A 369 13.74 5.67 -8.62
C TYR A 369 13.34 4.76 -7.46
N PRO A 370 12.66 5.25 -6.39
CA PRO A 370 12.10 4.40 -5.36
C PRO A 370 11.24 3.25 -5.92
N LYS A 371 10.31 3.58 -6.82
CA LYS A 371 9.42 2.59 -7.46
C LYS A 371 10.18 1.65 -8.39
N LEU A 372 11.17 2.15 -9.14
CA LEU A 372 12.02 1.32 -9.99
C LEU A 372 12.82 0.29 -9.17
N HIS A 373 13.39 0.71 -8.05
CA HIS A 373 14.10 -0.20 -7.14
C HIS A 373 13.19 -1.30 -6.58
N GLN A 374 11.98 -0.92 -6.15
CA GLN A 374 10.98 -1.85 -5.63
C GLN A 374 10.52 -2.84 -6.70
N LEU A 375 10.30 -2.38 -7.92
CA LEU A 375 9.97 -3.24 -9.06
C LEU A 375 11.06 -4.29 -9.27
N TYR A 376 12.34 -3.89 -9.36
CA TYR A 376 13.44 -4.86 -9.52
C TYR A 376 13.64 -5.81 -8.33
N ARG A 377 13.32 -5.38 -7.09
CA ARG A 377 13.31 -6.28 -5.93
C ARG A 377 12.22 -7.34 -6.00
N SER A 378 11.06 -6.99 -6.57
CA SER A 378 9.92 -7.90 -6.74
C SER A 378 10.14 -8.98 -7.82
N ILE A 379 11.06 -8.75 -8.77
CA ILE A 379 11.38 -9.74 -9.81
C ILE A 379 12.02 -10.99 -9.17
N PRO A 380 11.50 -12.20 -9.47
CA PRO A 380 12.09 -13.45 -9.02
C PRO A 380 13.56 -13.55 -9.43
N LYS A 381 14.43 -14.06 -8.53
CA LYS A 381 15.89 -14.09 -8.78
C LYS A 381 16.28 -14.83 -10.07
N ALA A 382 15.49 -15.83 -10.47
CA ALA A 382 15.71 -16.59 -11.70
C ALA A 382 15.41 -15.80 -12.99
N GLU A 383 14.58 -14.75 -12.90
CA GLU A 383 14.10 -13.92 -14.01
C GLU A 383 14.89 -12.60 -14.14
N LEU A 384 15.82 -12.32 -13.22
CA LEU A 384 16.64 -11.12 -13.28
C LEU A 384 17.54 -11.14 -14.53
N PRO A 385 17.73 -9.99 -15.19
CA PRO A 385 18.62 -9.87 -16.34
C PRO A 385 20.07 -10.14 -15.93
N LYS A 386 20.80 -10.90 -16.75
CA LYS A 386 22.15 -11.37 -16.46
C LYS A 386 23.19 -10.65 -17.31
N THR A 387 22.94 -10.50 -18.60
CA THR A 387 23.86 -9.84 -19.53
C THR A 387 23.63 -8.34 -19.60
N SER A 388 24.63 -7.57 -20.07
CA SER A 388 24.49 -6.13 -20.29
C SER A 388 23.32 -5.79 -21.22
N ASP A 389 23.13 -6.56 -22.30
CA ASP A 389 22.01 -6.37 -23.22
C ASP A 389 20.66 -6.66 -22.54
N GLU A 390 20.53 -7.77 -21.81
CA GLU A 390 19.32 -8.08 -21.05
C GLU A 390 18.98 -6.99 -20.04
N LYS A 391 19.99 -6.44 -19.35
CA LYS A 391 19.82 -5.35 -18.37
C LYS A 391 19.32 -4.07 -19.03
N ILE A 392 19.88 -3.71 -20.20
CA ILE A 392 19.42 -2.55 -20.98
C ILE A 392 17.96 -2.73 -21.40
N GLN A 393 17.60 -3.89 -21.96
CA GLN A 393 16.22 -4.15 -22.39
C GLN A 393 15.25 -4.13 -21.22
N ALA A 394 15.61 -4.78 -20.11
CA ALA A 394 14.83 -4.76 -18.88
C ALA A 394 14.68 -3.35 -18.32
N PHE A 395 15.73 -2.52 -18.36
CA PHE A 395 15.69 -1.14 -17.88
C PHE A 395 14.71 -0.28 -18.70
N ILE A 396 14.74 -0.39 -20.02
CA ILE A 396 13.82 0.34 -20.91
C ILE A 396 12.36 -0.08 -20.65
N TYR A 397 12.11 -1.39 -20.53
CA TYR A 397 10.79 -1.93 -20.24
C TYR A 397 10.29 -1.51 -18.85
N ASN A 398 11.08 -1.73 -17.80
CA ASN A 398 10.72 -1.43 -16.41
C ASN A 398 10.57 0.07 -16.16
N THR A 399 11.34 0.92 -16.84
CA THR A 399 11.12 2.37 -16.84
C THR A 399 9.73 2.71 -17.38
N SER A 400 9.29 2.06 -18.47
CA SER A 400 7.95 2.26 -19.03
C SER A 400 6.84 1.85 -18.06
N ILE A 401 7.05 0.74 -17.32
CA ILE A 401 6.14 0.28 -16.26
C ILE A 401 6.02 1.31 -15.13
N VAL A 402 7.15 1.78 -14.61
CA VAL A 402 7.16 2.72 -13.48
C VAL A 402 6.61 4.09 -13.89
N ALA A 403 6.98 4.56 -15.08
CA ALA A 403 6.50 5.82 -15.64
C ALA A 403 5.02 5.78 -16.04
N LYS A 404 4.44 4.57 -16.21
CA LYS A 404 3.13 4.36 -16.84
C LYS A 404 2.99 5.07 -18.19
N GLN A 405 4.11 5.15 -18.92
CA GLN A 405 4.22 5.76 -20.24
C GLN A 405 5.10 4.90 -21.13
N ASN A 406 4.81 4.90 -22.42
CA ASN A 406 5.74 4.35 -23.41
C ASN A 406 6.88 5.36 -23.62
N VAL A 407 8.01 5.09 -22.95
CA VAL A 407 9.21 5.96 -22.94
C VAL A 407 10.22 5.61 -24.04
N LEU A 408 9.84 4.80 -25.03
CA LEU A 408 10.71 4.50 -26.18
C LEU A 408 11.26 5.78 -26.86
N PRO A 409 10.46 6.85 -27.08
CA PRO A 409 10.99 8.08 -27.69
C PRO A 409 12.16 8.69 -26.91
N PHE A 410 12.14 8.63 -25.58
CA PHE A 410 13.22 9.14 -24.73
C PHE A 410 14.52 8.36 -24.91
N PHE A 411 14.45 7.03 -24.86
CA PHE A 411 15.64 6.19 -25.03
C PHE A 411 16.19 6.23 -26.45
N ASP A 412 15.31 6.39 -27.44
CA ASP A 412 15.71 6.63 -28.82
C ASP A 412 16.53 7.92 -28.94
N GLN A 413 16.13 9.00 -28.28
CA GLN A 413 16.89 10.25 -28.29
C GLN A 413 18.29 10.11 -27.69
N TRP A 414 18.46 9.29 -26.66
CA TRP A 414 19.77 9.00 -26.05
C TRP A 414 20.60 7.95 -26.82
N GLY A 415 20.00 7.26 -27.79
CA GLY A 415 20.66 6.16 -28.51
C GLY A 415 20.80 4.89 -27.68
N LEU A 416 19.98 4.71 -26.64
CA LEU A 416 19.89 3.46 -25.88
C LEU A 416 18.83 2.56 -26.56
N LYS A 417 19.29 1.68 -27.44
CA LYS A 417 18.42 1.02 -28.42
C LYS A 417 17.59 -0.11 -27.79
N ALA A 418 16.26 0.04 -27.84
CA ALA A 418 15.34 -1.06 -27.58
C ALA A 418 15.31 -2.06 -28.74
N SER A 419 15.36 -3.36 -28.43
CA SER A 419 15.15 -4.43 -29.40
C SER A 419 13.70 -4.44 -29.91
N GLN A 420 13.45 -5.10 -31.05
CA GLN A 420 12.09 -5.23 -31.58
C GLN A 420 11.16 -5.94 -30.59
N GLU A 421 11.65 -6.97 -29.89
CA GLU A 421 10.89 -7.67 -28.86
C GLU A 421 10.51 -6.73 -27.70
N THR A 422 11.46 -5.93 -27.20
CA THR A 422 11.20 -4.96 -26.13
C THR A 422 10.18 -3.91 -26.56
N ARG A 423 10.27 -3.41 -27.79
CA ARG A 423 9.28 -2.45 -28.33
C ARG A 423 7.88 -3.05 -28.36
N GLN A 424 7.74 -4.26 -28.90
CA GLN A 424 6.45 -4.96 -28.93
C GLN A 424 5.88 -5.20 -27.53
N LYS A 425 6.73 -5.57 -26.56
CA LYS A 425 6.32 -5.71 -25.16
C LYS A 425 5.81 -4.40 -24.56
N ILE A 426 6.48 -3.28 -24.85
CA ILE A 426 6.06 -1.95 -24.35
C ILE A 426 4.78 -1.48 -25.04
N GLU A 427 4.66 -1.65 -26.36
CA GLU A 427 3.46 -1.32 -27.11
C GLU A 427 2.24 -2.10 -26.61
N ALA A 428 2.41 -3.38 -26.26
CA ALA A 428 1.35 -4.22 -25.70
C ALA A 428 0.87 -3.76 -24.31
N LEU A 429 1.62 -2.91 -23.59
CA LEU A 429 1.17 -2.31 -22.33
C LEU A 429 0.07 -1.25 -22.54
N ASN A 430 -0.12 -0.77 -23.77
CA ASN A 430 -1.09 0.28 -24.13
C ASN A 430 -0.94 1.56 -23.28
N TYR A 431 0.27 1.87 -22.83
CA TYR A 431 0.54 3.14 -22.14
C TYR A 431 0.61 4.31 -23.12
N PRO A 432 0.25 5.53 -22.69
CA PRO A 432 0.40 6.71 -23.53
C PRO A 432 1.85 6.91 -23.97
N ILE A 433 2.02 7.25 -25.23
CA ILE A 433 3.34 7.55 -25.79
C ILE A 433 3.85 8.85 -25.17
N LEU A 434 5.09 8.84 -24.71
CA LEU A 434 5.76 10.03 -24.22
C LEU A 434 5.95 11.04 -25.35
N THR A 435 5.24 12.17 -25.27
CA THR A 435 5.34 13.29 -26.23
C THR A 435 6.17 14.45 -25.70
N ALA A 436 6.25 14.60 -24.38
CA ALA A 436 7.06 15.63 -23.75
C ALA A 436 8.57 15.40 -24.02
N PRO A 437 9.33 16.42 -24.42
CA PRO A 437 10.76 16.30 -24.74
C PRO A 437 11.60 16.24 -23.46
N ILE A 438 11.40 15.22 -22.63
CA ILE A 438 12.06 15.13 -21.31
C ILE A 438 13.59 14.98 -21.42
N TRP A 439 14.10 14.60 -22.60
CA TRP A 439 15.53 14.62 -22.91
C TRP A 439 16.13 16.04 -22.98
N GLU A 440 15.31 17.09 -22.94
CA GLU A 440 15.73 18.49 -22.86
C GLU A 440 15.65 19.06 -21.43
N ALA A 441 15.19 18.25 -20.46
CA ALA A 441 15.04 18.70 -19.08
C ALA A 441 16.39 19.03 -18.43
N THR A 442 16.40 20.12 -17.65
CA THR A 442 17.47 20.51 -16.72
C THR A 442 16.90 20.77 -15.33
N ASP A 443 17.74 20.85 -14.30
CA ASP A 443 17.27 21.14 -12.93
C ASP A 443 16.55 22.50 -12.84
N SER A 444 17.06 23.53 -13.51
CA SER A 444 16.45 24.87 -13.59
C SER A 444 15.25 24.97 -14.53
N LYS A 445 15.09 24.02 -15.45
CA LYS A 445 14.00 23.96 -16.44
C LYS A 445 13.53 22.51 -16.59
N PRO A 446 12.88 21.94 -15.57
CA PRO A 446 12.40 20.58 -15.65
C PRO A 446 11.27 20.49 -16.68
N VAL A 447 11.27 19.40 -17.46
CA VAL A 447 10.16 19.06 -18.36
C VAL A 447 9.39 17.92 -17.70
N LYS A 448 8.20 18.25 -17.18
CA LYS A 448 7.30 17.24 -16.59
C LYS A 448 6.49 16.56 -17.68
N THR A 449 6.03 15.35 -17.39
CA THR A 449 5.11 14.64 -18.29
C THR A 449 3.68 15.13 -18.07
N ASN A 450 2.95 15.39 -19.15
CA ASN A 450 1.52 15.74 -19.11
C ASN A 450 0.69 14.47 -18.92
N VAL A 451 0.90 13.76 -17.80
CA VAL A 451 -0.01 12.69 -17.42
C VAL A 451 -1.07 13.20 -16.48
N LEU A 452 -2.32 12.85 -16.76
CA LEU A 452 -3.51 13.31 -16.05
C LEU A 452 -4.14 12.17 -15.25
N GLN A 453 -4.96 12.55 -14.28
CA GLN A 453 -5.77 11.67 -13.46
C GLN A 453 -7.25 11.89 -13.76
N LEU A 454 -8.01 10.80 -13.81
CA LEU A 454 -9.46 10.82 -13.90
C LEU A 454 -10.05 9.93 -12.81
N GLY A 455 -10.95 10.45 -12.00
CA GLY A 455 -11.50 9.71 -10.88
C GLY A 455 -12.78 10.33 -10.34
N GLY A 456 -13.27 9.77 -9.25
CA GLY A 456 -14.43 10.27 -8.54
C GLY A 456 -14.92 9.27 -7.50
N ARG A 457 -16.21 9.29 -7.22
CA ARG A 457 -16.83 8.57 -6.11
C ARG A 457 -18.17 7.95 -6.52
N VAL A 458 -18.37 6.70 -6.12
CA VAL A 458 -19.69 6.06 -6.14
C VAL A 458 -20.27 6.09 -4.73
N TRP A 459 -21.46 6.66 -4.56
CA TRP A 459 -22.05 6.87 -3.23
C TRP A 459 -23.53 6.49 -3.17
N LYS A 460 -24.01 6.24 -1.95
CA LYS A 460 -25.40 5.92 -1.64
C LYS A 460 -26.19 7.20 -1.45
N ASP A 461 -26.79 7.66 -2.53
CA ASP A 461 -27.70 8.80 -2.55
C ASP A 461 -29.02 8.39 -1.89
N SER A 462 -29.21 8.81 -0.64
CA SER A 462 -30.30 8.34 0.21
C SER A 462 -31.57 9.18 0.05
N ASN A 463 -31.48 10.37 -0.55
CA ASN A 463 -32.61 11.27 -0.76
C ASN A 463 -33.03 11.38 -2.25
N GLU A 464 -32.35 10.66 -3.14
CA GLU A 464 -32.60 10.55 -4.58
C GLU A 464 -32.45 11.88 -5.35
N ASN A 465 -31.62 12.81 -4.85
CA ASN A 465 -31.48 14.14 -5.44
C ASN A 465 -30.37 14.21 -6.52
N GLY A 466 -29.51 13.20 -6.63
CA GLY A 466 -28.38 13.15 -7.56
C GLY A 466 -27.15 13.98 -7.11
N ILE A 467 -27.11 14.44 -5.86
CA ILE A 467 -26.11 15.35 -5.30
C ILE A 467 -25.47 14.69 -4.08
N GLN A 468 -24.14 14.82 -3.92
CA GLN A 468 -23.45 14.29 -2.74
C GLN A 468 -23.73 15.12 -1.50
N ASP A 469 -24.53 14.56 -0.58
CA ASP A 469 -24.77 15.16 0.73
C ASP A 469 -23.79 14.64 1.80
N GLN A 470 -23.48 15.47 2.79
CA GLN A 470 -22.45 15.18 3.82
C GLN A 470 -22.71 13.88 4.62
N SER A 471 -23.98 13.48 4.76
CA SER A 471 -24.36 12.25 5.48
C SER A 471 -24.24 10.97 4.64
N GLU A 472 -23.99 11.10 3.34
CA GLU A 472 -24.10 9.99 2.40
C GLU A 472 -22.80 9.21 2.27
N LYS A 473 -22.94 7.89 2.35
CA LYS A 473 -21.80 6.97 2.45
C LYS A 473 -21.36 6.52 1.06
N GLY A 474 -20.06 6.30 0.94
CA GLY A 474 -19.48 5.66 -0.25
C GLY A 474 -19.97 4.23 -0.41
N MET A 475 -19.86 3.71 -1.64
CA MET A 475 -20.10 2.31 -1.92
C MET A 475 -18.82 1.62 -2.38
N GLU A 476 -18.32 0.72 -1.52
CA GLU A 476 -17.13 -0.09 -1.78
C GLU A 476 -17.38 -1.19 -2.82
N GLY A 477 -16.34 -1.50 -3.60
CA GLY A 477 -16.29 -2.68 -4.46
C GLY A 477 -17.06 -2.56 -5.78
N VAL A 478 -17.55 -1.37 -6.13
CA VAL A 478 -18.23 -1.10 -7.39
C VAL A 478 -17.20 -1.13 -8.53
N GLN A 479 -17.47 -1.88 -9.58
CA GLN A 479 -16.60 -1.94 -10.77
C GLN A 479 -16.77 -0.68 -11.62
N VAL A 480 -15.65 -0.03 -11.95
CA VAL A 480 -15.61 1.18 -12.78
C VAL A 480 -14.62 0.99 -13.92
N ARG A 481 -15.02 1.33 -15.15
CA ARG A 481 -14.23 1.17 -16.37
C ARG A 481 -13.95 2.52 -17.01
N LEU A 482 -12.70 2.73 -17.41
CA LEU A 482 -12.30 3.82 -18.29
C LEU A 482 -12.48 3.37 -19.74
N LEU A 483 -13.16 4.17 -20.54
CA LEU A 483 -13.37 3.93 -21.97
C LEU A 483 -12.70 5.05 -22.78
N ASN A 484 -12.26 4.73 -24.00
CA ASN A 484 -11.80 5.72 -24.96
C ASN A 484 -12.96 6.47 -25.64
N LYS A 485 -12.64 7.44 -26.53
CA LYS A 485 -13.63 8.19 -27.32
C LYS A 485 -14.59 7.32 -28.14
N ASP A 486 -14.18 6.12 -28.53
CA ASP A 486 -14.96 5.18 -29.34
C ASP A 486 -15.77 4.18 -28.50
N GLY A 487 -15.69 4.27 -27.16
CA GLY A 487 -16.40 3.40 -26.22
C GLY A 487 -15.70 2.08 -25.89
N ASN A 488 -14.46 1.88 -26.35
CA ASN A 488 -13.68 0.67 -26.04
C ASN A 488 -13.05 0.77 -24.66
N GLY A 489 -13.05 -0.33 -23.90
CA GLY A 489 -12.46 -0.40 -22.57
C GLY A 489 -10.94 -0.26 -22.58
N LEU A 490 -10.41 0.63 -21.74
CA LEU A 490 -8.98 0.88 -21.54
C LEU A 490 -8.47 0.32 -20.22
N LYS A 491 -9.17 0.59 -19.12
CA LYS A 491 -8.79 0.18 -17.75
C LYS A 491 -10.04 -0.16 -16.93
N GLU A 492 -9.89 -0.99 -15.90
CA GLU A 492 -10.94 -1.31 -14.93
C GLU A 492 -10.36 -1.22 -13.51
N VAL A 493 -11.12 -0.60 -12.59
CA VAL A 493 -10.80 -0.49 -11.16
C VAL A 493 -12.04 -0.80 -10.32
N LYS A 494 -11.85 -0.93 -9.00
CA LYS A 494 -12.95 -1.02 -8.03
C LYS A 494 -12.88 0.15 -7.06
N THR A 495 -14.04 0.59 -6.59
CA THR A 495 -14.11 1.62 -5.56
C THR A 495 -13.60 1.12 -4.21
N ASP A 496 -12.96 2.01 -3.46
CA ASP A 496 -12.49 1.75 -2.09
C ASP A 496 -13.62 1.85 -1.05
N LYS A 497 -13.27 1.71 0.24
CA LYS A 497 -14.21 1.75 1.37
C LYS A 497 -15.05 3.03 1.45
N ASP A 498 -14.54 4.14 0.92
CA ASP A 498 -15.20 5.45 0.93
C ASP A 498 -15.88 5.76 -0.42
N GLY A 499 -15.84 4.80 -1.35
CA GLY A 499 -16.47 4.87 -2.67
C GLY A 499 -15.58 5.46 -3.76
N HIS A 500 -14.32 5.79 -3.47
CA HIS A 500 -13.45 6.47 -4.43
C HIS A 500 -12.80 5.51 -5.42
N TYR A 501 -12.57 6.00 -6.64
CA TYR A 501 -11.81 5.31 -7.66
C TYR A 501 -10.91 6.29 -8.44
N LEU A 502 -9.82 5.79 -9.00
CA LEU A 502 -8.82 6.60 -9.72
C LEU A 502 -8.24 5.86 -10.92
N PHE A 503 -8.21 6.54 -12.06
CA PHE A 503 -7.41 6.20 -13.23
C PHE A 503 -6.27 7.20 -13.34
N ASP A 504 -5.02 6.72 -13.28
CA ASP A 504 -3.83 7.56 -13.42
C ASP A 504 -3.10 7.28 -14.74
N GLY A 505 -2.11 8.13 -15.06
CA GLY A 505 -1.29 7.96 -16.25
C GLY A 505 -2.09 8.16 -17.53
N LEU A 506 -3.05 9.08 -17.54
CA LEU A 506 -3.83 9.45 -18.72
C LEU A 506 -3.13 10.57 -19.48
N ILE A 507 -3.53 10.85 -20.72
CA ILE A 507 -3.05 12.02 -21.46
C ILE A 507 -4.23 12.92 -21.78
N GLU A 508 -3.96 14.09 -22.34
CA GLU A 508 -5.01 14.92 -22.91
C GLU A 508 -5.70 14.17 -24.06
N ASP A 509 -6.93 13.72 -23.83
CA ASP A 509 -7.77 13.03 -24.80
C ASP A 509 -9.25 13.05 -24.33
N THR A 510 -10.13 12.45 -25.12
CA THR A 510 -11.53 12.25 -24.78
C THR A 510 -11.77 10.85 -24.23
N TYR A 511 -12.31 10.80 -23.01
CA TYR A 511 -12.63 9.56 -22.29
C TYR A 511 -14.12 9.47 -21.96
N ARG A 512 -14.55 8.30 -21.51
CA ARG A 512 -15.81 8.10 -20.77
C ARG A 512 -15.55 7.20 -19.59
N VAL A 513 -16.36 7.33 -18.55
CA VAL A 513 -16.37 6.40 -17.43
C VAL A 513 -17.66 5.57 -17.47
N GLN A 514 -17.53 4.27 -17.26
CA GLN A 514 -18.65 3.36 -17.07
C GLN A 514 -18.60 2.77 -15.66
N VAL A 515 -19.59 3.14 -14.84
CA VAL A 515 -19.85 2.52 -13.54
C VAL A 515 -20.79 1.34 -13.75
N LYS A 516 -20.40 0.16 -13.30
CA LYS A 516 -21.25 -1.03 -13.40
C LYS A 516 -22.33 -0.97 -12.33
N LYS A 517 -23.59 -0.95 -12.74
CA LYS A 517 -24.75 -0.89 -11.84
C LYS A 517 -24.70 -2.04 -10.81
N PRO A 518 -24.64 -1.75 -9.50
CA PRO A 518 -24.74 -2.77 -8.47
C PRO A 518 -26.12 -3.44 -8.45
N ALA A 519 -26.19 -4.72 -8.10
CA ALA A 519 -27.46 -5.44 -7.99
C ALA A 519 -28.37 -4.81 -6.91
N GLY A 520 -29.64 -4.56 -7.23
CA GLY A 520 -30.59 -3.92 -6.33
C GLY A 520 -30.50 -2.39 -6.25
N TYR A 521 -29.67 -1.75 -7.08
CA TYR A 521 -29.54 -0.29 -7.13
C TYR A 521 -29.92 0.27 -8.52
N ASP A 522 -30.37 1.51 -8.52
CA ASP A 522 -30.53 2.36 -9.70
C ASP A 522 -29.59 3.57 -9.60
N PHE A 523 -29.18 4.11 -10.75
CA PHE A 523 -28.43 5.37 -10.81
C PHE A 523 -29.37 6.55 -10.61
N MET A 524 -28.88 7.57 -9.91
CA MET A 524 -29.60 8.80 -9.65
C MET A 524 -29.40 9.82 -10.78
N PRO A 525 -30.30 10.82 -10.92
CA PRO A 525 -30.24 11.76 -12.03
C PRO A 525 -28.93 12.53 -12.06
N LYS A 526 -28.30 12.58 -13.25
CA LYS A 526 -27.05 13.33 -13.44
C LYS A 526 -27.26 14.84 -13.40
N GLN A 527 -26.24 15.58 -12.95
CA GLN A 527 -26.15 17.05 -13.04
C GLN A 527 -27.39 17.77 -12.45
N SER A 528 -27.81 17.35 -11.26
CA SER A 528 -29.05 17.81 -10.63
C SER A 528 -28.86 19.10 -9.80
N GLY A 529 -27.63 19.42 -9.42
CA GLY A 529 -27.27 20.59 -8.62
C GLY A 529 -26.80 21.79 -9.44
N GLN A 530 -26.37 22.83 -8.74
CA GLN A 530 -25.64 23.97 -9.33
C GLN A 530 -24.12 23.77 -9.27
N ASP A 531 -23.65 22.93 -8.34
CA ASP A 531 -22.26 22.57 -8.18
C ASP A 531 -22.02 21.21 -8.81
N ILE A 532 -21.50 21.24 -10.04
CA ILE A 532 -21.22 20.03 -10.83
C ILE A 532 -20.16 19.13 -10.19
N THR A 533 -19.38 19.62 -9.22
CA THR A 533 -18.28 18.84 -8.61
C THR A 533 -18.75 17.83 -7.57
N VAL A 534 -20.05 17.86 -7.24
CA VAL A 534 -20.70 16.97 -6.29
C VAL A 534 -21.95 16.31 -6.88
N ASP A 535 -22.17 16.44 -8.19
CA ASP A 535 -23.31 15.86 -8.88
C ASP A 535 -22.98 14.48 -9.44
N SER A 536 -24.00 13.65 -9.67
CA SER A 536 -23.82 12.41 -10.44
C SER A 536 -23.52 12.76 -11.90
N ASP A 537 -22.57 12.06 -12.53
CA ASP A 537 -22.22 12.25 -13.95
C ASP A 537 -22.72 11.12 -14.85
N VAL A 538 -23.03 9.98 -14.25
CA VAL A 538 -23.46 8.79 -15.00
C VAL A 538 -24.93 8.87 -15.37
N SER A 539 -25.25 8.48 -16.60
CA SER A 539 -26.64 8.30 -17.02
C SER A 539 -27.26 7.01 -16.45
N GLU A 540 -28.54 6.75 -16.74
CA GLU A 540 -29.27 5.56 -16.27
C GLU A 540 -28.62 4.21 -16.67
N ASN A 541 -27.77 4.21 -17.69
CA ASN A 541 -27.02 3.03 -18.13
C ASN A 541 -25.64 2.90 -17.45
N GLY A 542 -25.28 3.84 -16.57
CA GLY A 542 -24.01 3.87 -15.84
C GLY A 542 -22.84 4.49 -16.60
N VAL A 543 -23.07 5.11 -17.76
CA VAL A 543 -22.01 5.71 -18.58
C VAL A 543 -22.12 7.23 -18.57
N THR A 544 -20.97 7.91 -18.44
CA THR A 544 -20.86 9.37 -18.52
C THR A 544 -21.01 9.89 -19.95
N ASP A 545 -21.22 11.20 -20.08
CA ASP A 545 -20.92 11.90 -21.33
C ASP A 545 -19.42 11.84 -21.65
N ALA A 546 -19.03 12.33 -22.85
CA ALA A 546 -17.63 12.40 -23.23
C ALA A 546 -16.89 13.45 -22.40
N ILE A 547 -15.81 13.04 -21.75
CA ILE A 547 -14.96 13.86 -20.89
C ILE A 547 -13.72 14.25 -21.70
N ILE A 548 -13.57 15.53 -22.01
CA ILE A 548 -12.33 16.05 -22.61
C ILE A 548 -11.36 16.35 -21.46
N LEU A 549 -10.42 15.45 -21.24
CA LEU A 549 -9.50 15.54 -20.11
C LEU A 549 -8.34 16.48 -20.48
N LEU A 550 -8.30 17.67 -19.88
CA LEU A 550 -7.21 18.66 -20.10
C LEU A 550 -6.37 18.92 -18.85
N HIS A 551 -6.89 18.54 -17.69
CA HIS A 551 -6.24 18.57 -16.39
C HIS A 551 -6.76 17.38 -15.56
N ASP A 552 -6.21 17.17 -14.38
CA ASP A 552 -6.76 16.18 -13.45
C ASP A 552 -8.22 16.49 -13.15
N ASP A 553 -9.08 15.47 -13.21
CA ASP A 553 -10.50 15.58 -12.90
C ASP A 553 -10.90 14.43 -11.99
N LEU A 554 -11.17 14.76 -10.72
CA LEU A 554 -11.53 13.80 -9.68
C LEU A 554 -13.00 13.94 -9.28
N THR A 555 -13.83 14.52 -10.16
CA THR A 555 -15.23 14.86 -9.88
C THR A 555 -16.20 13.96 -10.63
N ILE A 556 -15.74 12.86 -11.24
CA ILE A 556 -16.58 11.96 -12.03
C ILE A 556 -17.34 11.01 -11.11
N ASP A 557 -18.51 11.42 -10.67
CA ASP A 557 -19.21 10.77 -9.59
C ASP A 557 -20.45 9.99 -10.05
N ALA A 558 -20.89 9.02 -9.25
CA ALA A 558 -22.11 8.25 -9.51
C ALA A 558 -22.96 8.04 -8.26
N GLY A 559 -24.11 8.72 -8.22
CA GLY A 559 -25.11 8.54 -7.19
C GLY A 559 -25.94 7.29 -7.46
N ILE A 560 -26.09 6.43 -6.46
CA ILE A 560 -26.92 5.24 -6.55
C ILE A 560 -27.85 5.12 -5.35
N ASN A 561 -29.08 4.67 -5.57
CA ASN A 561 -30.01 4.34 -4.50
C ASN A 561 -30.61 2.95 -4.70
N ARG A 562 -31.03 2.32 -3.60
CA ARG A 562 -31.71 1.03 -3.63
C ARG A 562 -33.02 1.16 -4.39
N ASN A 563 -33.26 0.22 -5.31
CA ASN A 563 -34.55 0.08 -5.96
C ASN A 563 -35.56 -0.46 -4.93
N THR A 564 -36.36 0.44 -4.34
CA THR A 564 -37.42 0.11 -3.39
C THR A 564 -38.78 0.35 -4.02
N PHE A 565 -39.77 -0.48 -3.64
CA PHE A 565 -41.15 -0.27 -4.05
C PHE A 565 -41.78 0.84 -3.19
N LYS A 566 -42.34 1.87 -3.83
CA LYS A 566 -42.91 3.08 -3.22
C LYS A 566 -44.10 2.80 -2.30
N ASP A 567 -44.82 1.72 -2.57
CA ASP A 567 -46.00 1.29 -1.81
C ASP A 567 -45.68 0.28 -0.70
N VAL A 568 -44.39 -0.02 -0.45
CA VAL A 568 -43.94 -0.89 0.64
C VAL A 568 -43.16 -0.07 1.67
N PRO A 569 -43.79 0.36 2.77
CA PRO A 569 -43.12 1.18 3.79
C PRO A 569 -41.92 0.44 4.42
N GLN A 570 -40.82 1.16 4.67
CA GLN A 570 -39.60 0.58 5.27
C GLN A 570 -39.84 -0.11 6.64
N GLY A 571 -40.83 0.37 7.41
CA GLY A 571 -41.22 -0.23 8.68
C GLY A 571 -42.20 -1.40 8.58
N HIS A 572 -42.62 -1.78 7.37
CA HIS A 572 -43.57 -2.88 7.17
C HIS A 572 -42.90 -4.23 7.42
N TRP A 573 -43.60 -5.16 8.07
CA TRP A 573 -43.04 -6.47 8.49
C TRP A 573 -42.52 -7.31 7.31
N ALA A 574 -43.09 -7.13 6.11
CA ALA A 574 -42.66 -7.83 4.89
C ALA A 574 -41.58 -7.07 4.09
N PHE A 575 -41.14 -5.89 4.53
CA PHE A 575 -40.25 -5.02 3.74
C PHE A 575 -38.97 -5.76 3.32
N ASN A 576 -38.27 -6.39 4.27
CA ASN A 576 -37.03 -7.11 3.97
C ASN A 576 -37.28 -8.29 3.03
N ALA A 577 -38.33 -9.07 3.26
CA ALA A 577 -38.66 -10.21 2.39
C ALA A 577 -38.94 -9.78 0.96
N ILE A 578 -39.75 -8.74 0.77
CA ILE A 578 -40.07 -8.20 -0.57
C ILE A 578 -38.80 -7.65 -1.23
N HIS A 579 -37.99 -6.91 -0.48
CA HIS A 579 -36.78 -6.28 -1.00
C HIS A 579 -35.71 -7.32 -1.40
N ASP A 580 -35.41 -8.27 -0.52
CA ASP A 580 -34.41 -9.30 -0.76
C ASP A 580 -34.80 -10.20 -1.95
N LEU A 581 -36.08 -10.61 -2.02
CA LEU A 581 -36.58 -11.39 -3.16
C LEU A 581 -36.59 -10.59 -4.48
N ALA A 582 -36.74 -9.26 -4.43
CA ALA A 582 -36.63 -8.41 -5.61
C ALA A 582 -35.16 -8.26 -6.05
N ILE A 583 -34.21 -8.16 -5.10
CA ILE A 583 -32.76 -8.20 -5.39
C ILE A 583 -32.36 -9.49 -6.09
N GLU A 584 -32.93 -10.62 -5.65
CA GLU A 584 -32.70 -11.93 -6.26
C GLU A 584 -33.43 -12.13 -7.61
N GLY A 585 -34.18 -11.13 -8.07
CA GLY A 585 -34.94 -11.20 -9.33
C GLY A 585 -36.13 -12.16 -9.28
N ILE A 586 -36.55 -12.59 -8.09
CA ILE A 586 -37.69 -13.49 -7.91
C ILE A 586 -38.99 -12.68 -7.98
N ILE A 587 -39.07 -11.58 -7.21
CA ILE A 587 -40.23 -10.69 -7.16
C ILE A 587 -40.12 -9.54 -8.15
N GLU A 588 -41.21 -9.31 -8.87
CA GLU A 588 -41.43 -8.12 -9.68
C GLU A 588 -42.73 -7.42 -9.25
N GLY A 589 -42.70 -6.08 -9.27
CA GLY A 589 -43.88 -5.25 -9.07
C GLY A 589 -44.69 -5.07 -10.37
N TYR A 590 -45.75 -4.25 -10.33
CA TYR A 590 -46.57 -3.89 -11.50
C TYR A 590 -45.92 -2.85 -12.42
N GLY A 591 -44.72 -2.38 -12.09
CA GLY A 591 -44.04 -1.27 -12.77
C GLY A 591 -44.08 0.02 -11.94
N ASN A 592 -43.36 1.06 -12.38
CA ASN A 592 -43.27 2.36 -11.70
C ASN A 592 -42.90 2.30 -10.20
N ARG A 593 -42.11 1.29 -9.80
CA ARG A 593 -41.77 0.98 -8.41
C ARG A 593 -43.01 0.69 -7.53
N ILE A 594 -44.08 0.12 -8.06
CA ILE A 594 -45.24 -0.35 -7.29
C ILE A 594 -45.19 -1.87 -7.16
N PHE A 595 -45.16 -2.38 -5.94
CA PHE A 595 -45.21 -3.81 -5.63
C PHE A 595 -46.63 -4.38 -5.77
N GLY A 596 -47.66 -3.61 -5.44
CA GLY A 596 -49.04 -4.08 -5.24
C GLY A 596 -49.27 -4.55 -3.81
N MET A 597 -48.78 -3.81 -2.81
CA MET A 597 -48.94 -4.19 -1.39
C MET A 597 -50.42 -4.18 -0.99
N GLY A 598 -50.88 -5.25 -0.33
CA GLY A 598 -52.27 -5.47 0.05
C GLY A 598 -53.12 -6.16 -1.03
N ASP A 599 -52.63 -6.24 -2.26
CA ASP A 599 -53.33 -6.99 -3.31
C ASP A 599 -53.21 -8.50 -3.08
N ASN A 600 -54.23 -9.21 -3.52
CA ASN A 600 -54.32 -10.65 -3.43
C ASN A 600 -53.44 -11.34 -4.49
N VAL A 601 -52.63 -12.33 -4.09
CA VAL A 601 -51.81 -13.10 -5.04
C VAL A 601 -52.67 -14.08 -5.82
N THR A 602 -52.57 -14.06 -7.16
CA THR A 602 -53.24 -15.04 -8.01
C THR A 602 -52.43 -16.33 -8.16
N ARG A 603 -53.09 -17.42 -8.52
CA ARG A 603 -52.44 -18.73 -8.75
C ARG A 603 -51.35 -18.65 -9.83
N GLU A 604 -51.57 -17.91 -10.91
CA GLU A 604 -50.55 -17.71 -11.96
C GLU A 604 -49.34 -16.90 -11.46
N GLN A 605 -49.56 -15.90 -10.60
CA GLN A 605 -48.48 -15.10 -10.03
C GLN A 605 -47.64 -15.92 -9.05
N ALA A 606 -48.28 -16.74 -8.22
CA ALA A 606 -47.61 -17.69 -7.35
C ALA A 606 -46.75 -18.68 -8.16
N ALA A 607 -47.27 -19.19 -9.28
CA ALA A 607 -46.52 -20.07 -10.19
C ALA A 607 -45.28 -19.36 -10.77
N ALA A 608 -45.43 -18.12 -11.26
CA ALA A 608 -44.29 -17.36 -11.78
C ALA A 608 -43.17 -17.15 -10.74
N LEU A 609 -43.53 -16.84 -9.49
CA LEU A 609 -42.56 -16.67 -8.39
C LEU A 609 -41.83 -17.97 -8.06
N ILE A 610 -42.55 -19.10 -7.98
CA ILE A 610 -41.93 -20.40 -7.70
C ILE A 610 -41.04 -20.86 -8.84
N TYR A 611 -41.44 -20.61 -10.09
CA TYR A 611 -40.65 -20.95 -11.27
C TYR A 611 -39.29 -20.23 -11.26
N ARG A 612 -39.29 -18.92 -10.92
CA ARG A 612 -38.05 -18.12 -10.78
C ARG A 612 -37.20 -18.60 -9.61
N THR A 613 -37.84 -18.93 -8.48
CA THR A 613 -37.16 -19.43 -7.27
C THR A 613 -36.40 -20.73 -7.55
N LEU A 614 -36.98 -21.64 -8.32
CA LEU A 614 -36.37 -22.93 -8.65
C LEU A 614 -35.37 -22.86 -9.82
N HIS A 615 -35.16 -21.68 -10.42
CA HIS A 615 -34.30 -21.47 -11.60
C HIS A 615 -34.53 -22.51 -12.72
N ILE A 616 -35.79 -22.83 -13.01
CA ILE A 616 -36.13 -23.86 -14.00
C ILE A 616 -35.67 -23.42 -15.40
N GLU A 617 -34.77 -24.20 -16.00
CA GLU A 617 -34.35 -24.01 -17.39
C GLU A 617 -35.53 -24.28 -18.35
N LYS A 618 -35.66 -23.45 -19.38
CA LYS A 618 -36.75 -23.57 -20.37
C LYS A 618 -36.64 -24.89 -21.15
N GLN A 619 -37.60 -25.79 -20.99
CA GLN A 619 -37.63 -27.09 -21.67
C GLN A 619 -38.79 -27.20 -22.65
N GLY A 620 -38.67 -26.57 -23.84
CA GLY A 620 -39.57 -26.81 -24.97
C GLY A 620 -41.07 -26.69 -24.65
N LYS A 621 -41.93 -27.38 -25.41
CA LYS A 621 -43.38 -27.38 -25.18
C LYS A 621 -43.76 -28.39 -24.09
N TYR A 622 -44.37 -27.91 -23.01
CA TYR A 622 -45.05 -28.76 -22.01
C TYR A 622 -46.43 -29.19 -22.51
N GLU A 623 -46.86 -30.40 -22.11
CA GLU A 623 -48.23 -30.88 -22.38
C GLU A 623 -49.22 -30.07 -21.55
N ASN A 624 -50.26 -29.53 -22.19
CA ASN A 624 -51.29 -28.76 -21.53
C ASN A 624 -52.48 -29.65 -21.19
N SER A 625 -52.64 -29.98 -19.92
CA SER A 625 -53.74 -30.78 -19.39
C SER A 625 -54.95 -29.96 -18.92
N TYR A 626 -54.89 -28.62 -19.02
CA TYR A 626 -55.93 -27.73 -18.51
C TYR A 626 -56.80 -27.14 -19.62
N GLY A 627 -58.11 -27.07 -19.36
CA GLY A 627 -59.08 -26.48 -20.28
C GLY A 627 -59.03 -24.94 -20.35
N ASP A 628 -58.42 -24.29 -19.35
CA ASP A 628 -58.43 -22.83 -19.15
C ASP A 628 -57.02 -22.20 -19.20
N ILE A 629 -56.04 -22.88 -19.80
CA ILE A 629 -54.68 -22.37 -19.99
C ILE A 629 -54.38 -22.22 -21.49
N ASP A 630 -54.18 -20.98 -21.92
CA ASP A 630 -53.72 -20.57 -23.23
C ASP A 630 -53.10 -19.16 -23.14
N ASN A 631 -52.60 -18.65 -24.27
CA ASN A 631 -51.95 -17.32 -24.32
C ASN A 631 -52.92 -16.14 -24.08
N ASN A 632 -54.24 -16.37 -24.05
CA ASN A 632 -55.24 -15.32 -23.79
C ASN A 632 -55.70 -15.31 -22.32
N SER A 633 -55.63 -16.46 -21.65
CA SER A 633 -56.09 -16.65 -20.27
C SER A 633 -55.00 -16.38 -19.22
N THR A 634 -53.73 -16.52 -19.57
CA THR A 634 -52.60 -16.25 -18.67
C THR A 634 -51.36 -15.75 -19.41
N MET A 635 -50.54 -14.97 -18.72
CA MET A 635 -49.22 -14.53 -19.19
C MET A 635 -48.13 -15.56 -18.88
N PHE A 636 -48.42 -16.57 -18.06
CA PHE A 636 -47.45 -17.52 -17.51
C PHE A 636 -47.77 -18.99 -17.86
N PRO A 637 -48.11 -19.32 -19.13
CA PRO A 637 -48.51 -20.68 -19.48
C PRO A 637 -47.34 -21.67 -19.31
N GLU A 638 -46.11 -21.25 -19.57
CA GLU A 638 -44.92 -22.10 -19.44
C GLU A 638 -44.67 -22.45 -17.97
N GLU A 639 -44.68 -21.46 -17.09
CA GLU A 639 -44.43 -21.59 -15.67
C GLU A 639 -45.47 -22.48 -14.99
N ILE A 640 -46.74 -22.30 -15.35
CA ILE A 640 -47.85 -23.11 -14.84
C ILE A 640 -47.69 -24.58 -15.23
N LEU A 641 -47.40 -24.86 -16.50
CA LEU A 641 -47.30 -26.24 -17.01
C LEU A 641 -46.03 -26.94 -16.50
N ALA A 642 -44.91 -26.22 -16.42
CA ALA A 642 -43.68 -26.75 -15.85
C ALA A 642 -43.85 -27.17 -14.38
N LEU A 643 -44.46 -26.31 -13.57
CA LEU A 643 -44.69 -26.59 -12.14
C LEU A 643 -45.79 -27.63 -11.92
N THR A 644 -46.75 -27.76 -12.84
CA THR A 644 -47.72 -28.86 -12.84
C THR A 644 -47.04 -30.21 -13.10
N LYS A 645 -46.11 -30.27 -14.07
CA LYS A 645 -45.32 -31.48 -14.36
C LYS A 645 -44.46 -31.90 -13.16
N LEU A 646 -43.97 -30.94 -12.37
CA LEU A 646 -43.25 -31.19 -11.12
C LEU A 646 -44.17 -31.58 -9.94
N GLY A 647 -45.49 -31.61 -10.15
CA GLY A 647 -46.48 -31.95 -9.13
C GLY A 647 -46.70 -30.87 -8.06
N ILE A 648 -46.10 -29.69 -8.23
CA ILE A 648 -46.18 -28.56 -7.29
C ILE A 648 -47.58 -27.94 -7.33
N PHE A 649 -48.08 -27.68 -8.55
CA PHE A 649 -49.44 -27.22 -8.76
C PHE A 649 -50.34 -28.34 -9.30
N GLN A 650 -51.63 -28.24 -8.98
CA GLN A 650 -52.69 -29.12 -9.46
C GLN A 650 -53.94 -28.29 -9.79
N GLY A 651 -54.66 -28.68 -10.84
CA GLY A 651 -55.97 -28.11 -11.20
C GLY A 651 -57.10 -28.61 -10.31
N ASP A 652 -58.30 -28.11 -10.59
CA ASP A 652 -59.54 -28.57 -9.96
C ASP A 652 -60.07 -29.87 -10.60
N ASP A 653 -61.12 -30.42 -9.98
CA ASP A 653 -61.78 -31.65 -10.42
C ASP A 653 -62.49 -31.50 -11.78
N GLN A 654 -62.58 -30.28 -12.32
CA GLN A 654 -63.15 -29.98 -13.63
C GLN A 654 -62.05 -29.84 -14.71
N GLY A 655 -60.79 -30.06 -14.36
CA GLY A 655 -59.66 -29.99 -15.29
C GLY A 655 -59.19 -28.56 -15.58
N ASN A 656 -59.42 -27.60 -14.68
CA ASN A 656 -59.00 -26.21 -14.84
C ASN A 656 -57.93 -25.82 -13.81
N PHE A 657 -56.97 -24.98 -14.21
CA PHE A 657 -55.94 -24.44 -13.32
C PHE A 657 -56.44 -23.21 -12.53
N ARG A 658 -57.34 -22.42 -13.12
CA ARG A 658 -57.89 -21.16 -12.61
C ARG A 658 -56.82 -20.07 -12.41
N PRO A 659 -56.14 -19.61 -13.48
CA PRO A 659 -54.95 -18.76 -13.37
C PRO A 659 -55.19 -17.43 -12.65
N LYS A 660 -56.37 -16.84 -12.83
CA LYS A 660 -56.76 -15.56 -12.20
C LYS A 660 -57.35 -15.70 -10.79
N ALA A 661 -57.59 -16.92 -10.32
CA ALA A 661 -58.16 -17.12 -8.99
C ALA A 661 -57.13 -16.78 -7.91
N THR A 662 -57.59 -16.14 -6.84
CA THR A 662 -56.76 -15.82 -5.69
C THR A 662 -56.45 -17.06 -4.85
N LEU A 663 -55.17 -17.22 -4.53
CA LEU A 663 -54.65 -18.32 -3.71
C LEU A 663 -55.17 -18.20 -2.27
N THR A 664 -55.67 -19.31 -1.73
CA THR A 664 -56.00 -19.44 -0.30
C THR A 664 -54.76 -19.79 0.52
N ARG A 665 -54.81 -19.58 1.84
CA ARG A 665 -53.72 -19.97 2.75
C ARG A 665 -53.45 -21.48 2.74
N ALA A 666 -54.48 -22.30 2.59
CA ALA A 666 -54.34 -23.75 2.44
C ALA A 666 -53.62 -24.14 1.14
N GLU A 667 -54.00 -23.52 0.01
CA GLU A 667 -53.32 -23.74 -1.28
C GLU A 667 -51.88 -23.23 -1.24
N MET A 668 -51.61 -22.09 -0.60
CA MET A 668 -50.26 -21.58 -0.38
C MET A 668 -49.40 -22.58 0.42
N ALA A 669 -49.93 -23.12 1.53
CA ALA A 669 -49.21 -24.10 2.33
C ALA A 669 -48.81 -25.32 1.50
N GLN A 670 -49.70 -25.79 0.63
CA GLN A 670 -49.46 -26.90 -0.29
C GLN A 670 -48.37 -26.58 -1.32
N VAL A 671 -48.46 -25.41 -1.98
CA VAL A 671 -47.47 -24.99 -2.97
C VAL A 671 -46.08 -24.89 -2.35
N ILE A 672 -45.94 -24.21 -1.20
CA ILE A 672 -44.65 -24.06 -0.53
C ILE A 672 -44.12 -25.41 -0.02
N THR A 673 -44.97 -26.23 0.61
CA THR A 673 -44.57 -27.57 1.09
C THR A 673 -44.05 -28.45 -0.04
N LYS A 674 -44.73 -28.47 -1.19
CA LYS A 674 -44.30 -29.27 -2.34
C LYS A 674 -43.06 -28.72 -3.02
N THR A 675 -42.93 -27.40 -3.13
CA THR A 675 -41.76 -26.74 -3.72
C THR A 675 -40.48 -27.09 -2.97
N PHE A 676 -40.50 -26.92 -1.65
CA PHE A 676 -39.34 -27.10 -0.78
C PHE A 676 -39.29 -28.49 -0.11
N LYS A 677 -40.18 -29.40 -0.50
CA LYS A 677 -40.31 -30.77 0.03
C LYS A 677 -40.26 -30.82 1.56
N LEU A 678 -41.08 -29.99 2.20
CA LEU A 678 -41.02 -29.79 3.65
C LEU A 678 -41.61 -31.00 4.41
N ASP A 679 -40.84 -31.53 5.36
CA ASP A 679 -41.31 -32.55 6.29
C ASP A 679 -42.17 -31.95 7.41
N VAL A 680 -43.17 -32.72 7.85
CA VAL A 680 -43.97 -32.39 9.04
C VAL A 680 -43.16 -32.72 10.30
N LYS A 681 -42.60 -31.71 10.96
CA LYS A 681 -41.83 -31.89 12.22
C LYS A 681 -42.75 -32.06 13.43
N ALA A 682 -43.96 -31.48 13.37
CA ALA A 682 -45.00 -31.60 14.40
C ALA A 682 -46.39 -31.33 13.79
N PRO A 683 -47.47 -31.93 14.30
CA PRO A 683 -48.83 -31.60 13.87
C PRO A 683 -49.17 -30.15 14.22
N HIS A 684 -50.01 -29.52 13.39
CA HIS A 684 -50.49 -28.17 13.67
C HIS A 684 -51.32 -28.11 14.96
N ASN A 685 -51.43 -26.92 15.56
CA ASN A 685 -52.23 -26.67 16.75
C ASN A 685 -53.42 -25.72 16.49
N PHE A 686 -53.81 -25.54 15.23
CA PHE A 686 -54.93 -24.68 14.84
C PHE A 686 -56.30 -25.35 15.02
N ASN A 687 -57.24 -24.63 15.64
CA ASN A 687 -58.58 -25.11 15.97
C ASN A 687 -59.55 -25.09 14.78
N ASP A 688 -59.24 -24.32 13.73
CA ASP A 688 -60.04 -24.16 12.52
C ASP A 688 -59.56 -25.04 11.35
N VAL A 689 -58.66 -25.98 11.61
CA VAL A 689 -58.17 -26.96 10.63
C VAL A 689 -58.64 -28.35 11.05
N PRO A 690 -59.66 -28.92 10.39
CA PRO A 690 -60.13 -30.27 10.68
C PRO A 690 -59.03 -31.31 10.44
N ALA A 691 -58.94 -32.33 11.30
CA ALA A 691 -57.92 -33.39 11.21
C ALA A 691 -57.96 -34.20 9.90
N ASN A 692 -59.09 -34.19 9.19
CA ASN A 692 -59.28 -34.82 7.88
C ASN A 692 -59.23 -33.81 6.71
N SER A 693 -58.77 -32.58 6.95
CA SER A 693 -58.63 -31.58 5.89
C SER A 693 -57.56 -32.01 4.89
N TRP A 694 -57.82 -31.77 3.60
CA TRP A 694 -56.88 -32.04 2.51
C TRP A 694 -55.55 -31.26 2.65
N ALA A 695 -55.53 -30.20 3.47
CA ALA A 695 -54.35 -29.37 3.71
C ALA A 695 -53.67 -29.62 5.07
N THR A 696 -54.13 -30.58 5.87
CA THR A 696 -53.65 -30.83 7.26
C THR A 696 -52.14 -30.97 7.32
N ASP A 697 -51.55 -31.82 6.47
CA ASP A 697 -50.11 -32.10 6.49
C ASP A 697 -49.31 -30.88 6.01
N ALA A 698 -49.75 -30.22 4.93
CA ALA A 698 -49.08 -29.04 4.42
C ALA A 698 -49.11 -27.86 5.41
N ILE A 699 -50.22 -27.66 6.11
CA ILE A 699 -50.34 -26.65 7.17
C ILE A 699 -49.41 -26.98 8.34
N SER A 700 -49.36 -28.26 8.74
CA SER A 700 -48.43 -28.72 9.78
C SER A 700 -46.97 -28.55 9.36
N ALA A 701 -46.63 -28.79 8.10
CA ALA A 701 -45.28 -28.60 7.57
C ALA A 701 -44.86 -27.12 7.60
N VAL A 702 -45.68 -26.20 7.06
CA VAL A 702 -45.31 -24.77 7.05
C VAL A 702 -45.28 -24.16 8.46
N GLN A 703 -46.12 -24.63 9.39
CA GLN A 703 -46.07 -24.20 10.78
C GLN A 703 -44.79 -24.71 11.47
N SER A 704 -44.55 -26.02 11.42
CA SER A 704 -43.48 -26.67 12.18
C SER A 704 -42.07 -26.35 11.65
N ASN A 705 -41.96 -25.84 10.41
CA ASN A 705 -40.73 -25.27 9.85
C ASN A 705 -40.62 -23.74 10.02
N ALA A 706 -41.52 -23.11 10.79
CA ALA A 706 -41.56 -21.66 11.03
C ALA A 706 -41.69 -20.80 9.76
N ILE A 707 -42.28 -21.35 8.69
CA ILE A 707 -42.47 -20.65 7.42
C ILE A 707 -43.72 -19.77 7.47
N ALA A 708 -44.83 -20.30 8.03
CA ALA A 708 -46.07 -19.58 8.21
C ALA A 708 -46.56 -19.66 9.67
N ILE A 709 -47.03 -18.54 10.20
CA ILE A 709 -47.71 -18.46 11.49
C ILE A 709 -49.23 -18.32 11.28
N GLY A 710 -50.01 -18.69 12.29
CA GLY A 710 -51.45 -18.47 12.31
C GLY A 710 -51.82 -16.99 12.39
N ILE A 711 -53.11 -16.69 12.24
CA ILE A 711 -53.63 -15.31 12.22
C ILE A 711 -54.04 -14.81 13.62
N GLY A 712 -53.76 -15.59 14.67
CA GLY A 712 -54.22 -15.34 16.05
C GLY A 712 -55.34 -16.27 16.49
N GLU A 713 -55.69 -16.24 17.78
CA GLU A 713 -56.77 -17.05 18.40
C GLU A 713 -56.70 -18.58 18.15
N GLY A 714 -55.50 -19.10 17.87
CA GLY A 714 -55.32 -20.50 17.50
C GLY A 714 -55.91 -20.84 16.13
N LYS A 715 -55.99 -19.89 15.19
CA LYS A 715 -56.52 -20.09 13.83
C LYS A 715 -55.45 -19.99 12.76
N PHE A 716 -55.54 -20.83 11.73
CA PHE A 716 -54.76 -20.70 10.50
C PHE A 716 -55.50 -19.92 9.41
N ALA A 717 -56.83 -19.94 9.42
CA ALA A 717 -57.74 -19.47 8.37
C ALA A 717 -57.44 -20.07 6.98
N PRO A 718 -57.68 -21.39 6.77
CA PRO A 718 -57.40 -22.09 5.50
C PRO A 718 -57.94 -21.39 4.25
N ASP A 719 -59.15 -20.86 4.32
CA ASP A 719 -59.86 -20.26 3.17
C ASP A 719 -59.54 -18.77 2.96
N MET A 720 -58.78 -18.15 3.87
CA MET A 720 -58.38 -16.75 3.75
C MET A 720 -57.51 -16.58 2.50
N LYS A 721 -57.77 -15.50 1.76
CA LYS A 721 -56.99 -15.12 0.59
C LYS A 721 -55.65 -14.53 1.01
N VAL A 722 -54.59 -14.93 0.31
CA VAL A 722 -53.21 -14.54 0.60
C VAL A 722 -52.89 -13.26 -0.17
N THR A 723 -52.40 -12.25 0.54
CA THR A 723 -51.89 -11.03 -0.09
C THR A 723 -50.46 -11.23 -0.63
N ARG A 724 -50.02 -10.37 -1.55
CA ARG A 724 -48.70 -10.44 -2.17
C ARG A 724 -47.57 -10.37 -1.15
N GLU A 725 -47.67 -9.50 -0.15
CA GLU A 725 -46.68 -9.37 0.93
C GLU A 725 -46.63 -10.60 1.84
N GLN A 726 -47.78 -11.25 2.09
CA GLN A 726 -47.83 -12.51 2.83
C GLN A 726 -47.13 -13.62 2.04
N TYR A 727 -47.42 -13.75 0.75
CA TYR A 727 -46.78 -14.75 -0.10
C TYR A 727 -45.27 -14.53 -0.19
N ALA A 728 -44.83 -13.28 -0.37
CA ALA A 728 -43.41 -12.90 -0.38
C ALA A 728 -42.72 -13.32 0.93
N GLN A 729 -43.33 -13.05 2.07
CA GLN A 729 -42.76 -13.44 3.36
C GLN A 729 -42.69 -14.96 3.54
N PHE A 730 -43.73 -15.71 3.16
CA PHE A 730 -43.70 -17.17 3.24
C PHE A 730 -42.62 -17.76 2.35
N LEU A 731 -42.49 -17.24 1.12
CA LEU A 731 -41.45 -17.68 0.18
C LEU A 731 -40.05 -17.36 0.70
N TYR A 732 -39.83 -16.15 1.22
CA TYR A 732 -38.56 -15.74 1.81
C TYR A 732 -38.15 -16.64 3.00
N ASN A 733 -39.10 -16.93 3.89
CA ASN A 733 -38.86 -17.82 5.02
C ASN A 733 -38.49 -19.24 4.54
N ALA A 734 -39.16 -19.75 3.50
CA ALA A 734 -38.90 -21.07 2.96
C ALA A 734 -37.50 -21.17 2.31
N ILE A 735 -37.11 -20.17 1.51
CA ILE A 735 -35.77 -20.09 0.90
C ILE A 735 -34.69 -20.00 1.98
N SER A 736 -34.91 -19.16 3.00
CA SER A 736 -33.97 -19.00 4.11
C SER A 736 -33.84 -20.28 4.94
N HIS A 737 -34.96 -21.00 5.16
CA HIS A 737 -34.95 -22.31 5.80
C HIS A 737 -34.12 -23.32 4.99
N GLU A 738 -34.32 -23.42 3.67
CA GLU A 738 -33.54 -24.31 2.81
C GLU A 738 -32.03 -24.00 2.86
N ARG A 739 -31.64 -22.72 2.73
CA ARG A 739 -30.23 -22.29 2.79
C ARG A 739 -29.54 -22.59 4.11
N SER A 740 -30.27 -22.61 5.22
CA SER A 740 -29.71 -22.94 6.54
C SER A 740 -29.51 -24.45 6.77
N HIS A 741 -30.01 -25.30 5.87
CA HIS A 741 -29.92 -26.76 5.94
C HIS A 741 -29.10 -27.37 4.78
N GLN A 742 -28.50 -26.54 3.92
CA GLN A 742 -27.43 -26.89 2.97
C GLN A 742 -26.07 -26.59 3.62
#